data_AF-A0A7C1A9G7-F1
#
_entry.id   AF-A0A7C1A9G7-F1
#
_cell.length_a   1.000
_cell.length_b   1.000
_cell.length_c   1.000
_cell.angle_alpha   90.00
_cell.angle_beta   90.00
_cell.angle_gamma   90.00
#
_symmetry.space_group_name_H-M   'P 1'
#
loop_
_entity.id
_entity.type
_entity.pdbx_description
1 polymer ?
#
loop_
_entity_poly.entity_id
_entity_poly.type
_entity_poly.pdbx_seq_one_letter_code
_entity_poly.pdbx_strand_id
1 'polypeptide(L)'
;MKQQFERIIRYIADPGKGAGSGLKINIREQFQPDEQDSHSVARNLNAAFLIALSGESHYLYDKALGYLNGHEGHTSWGRTAGFYKDGLRLVLSEISGRCSADEDLKKGLTDLYSWIRGQEAGHNPEKTVEMFHQVFFPEGVSLLDEQNRKEKINSLREQRKIRISKLNPSPINDPAKEVLFTSNILVTVPPASDDIQGLSVSGHLKQMLKDISREDQAFWYDHPIPIGVSPWHNEALYGLEGLDEAVSFEKQRGTLDSDSRLTCVLSASATHKGLQGIVKEYLEDEFKKEKNIRHLDVYVFTEADTLELVNEILIPAAETYLGAGEHGILYEIVGVDGEYGRHYSFLRAVSAFWQVLIAPEIKGTFKIDLDQVFPQKELREQTGMSAFGHFKTPLWGAEGIDIRDNKVELGMIAGALVNQEDIDKSLFYPDVRFPDRGINADEFVFFSTLPQALSTEAEMMTRYTDNMFDGKKQCIQRMHVTGGTSGILVDSLRKYHPFTPTFIGRAEDQAYIMSVLFTDPQKNLRYVHKDGLIMRHDKEAFAKEAIKMAAAGKLTGDYIRILIFSYYVNALPWPFEDIKKTIGPFTGCFVSKIPLTVVYLRFALKIASFFDNETQEHRSQGFELLKTGSKRLHETIKKLVEAPDLLNEQFHKEKKGWKLFYDILDTVEKKLGQNDKFALDLKKKAEALVRGCRINFEVK
;
A
#
# COMPACT_ATOMS: atom_id res chain seq x y z
N MET A 1 -9.28 28.39 20.83
CA MET A 1 -8.65 27.32 20.04
C MET A 1 -7.60 27.84 19.06
N LYS A 2 -7.93 28.68 18.06
CA LYS A 2 -6.95 29.20 17.06
C LYS A 2 -5.60 29.64 17.68
N GLN A 3 -5.62 30.57 18.63
CA GLN A 3 -4.40 31.09 19.27
C GLN A 3 -3.57 30.02 20.02
N GLN A 4 -4.23 29.02 20.62
CA GLN A 4 -3.53 27.93 21.29
C GLN A 4 -2.82 27.04 20.28
N PHE A 5 -3.49 26.70 19.18
CA PHE A 5 -2.91 25.93 18.08
C PHE A 5 -1.73 26.67 17.43
N GLU A 6 -1.88 27.95 17.10
CA GLU A 6 -0.79 28.79 16.57
C GLU A 6 0.45 28.79 17.49
N ARG A 7 0.24 28.80 18.81
CA ARG A 7 1.34 28.72 19.78
C ARG A 7 2.01 27.35 19.81
N ILE A 8 1.26 26.26 19.64
CA ILE A 8 1.79 24.90 19.50
C ILE A 8 2.64 24.80 18.23
N ILE A 9 2.17 25.31 17.10
CA ILE A 9 2.93 25.33 15.85
C ILE A 9 4.23 26.12 16.01
N ARG A 10 4.17 27.28 16.68
CA ARG A 10 5.38 28.05 16.98
C ARG A 10 6.41 27.27 17.79
N TYR A 11 5.96 26.50 18.78
CA TYR A 11 6.86 25.68 19.59
C TYR A 11 7.61 24.65 18.76
N ILE A 12 6.95 24.03 17.77
CA ILE A 12 7.60 23.06 16.88
C ILE A 12 8.51 23.74 15.85
N ALA A 13 8.07 24.86 15.27
CA ALA A 13 8.74 25.49 14.14
C ALA A 13 9.91 26.43 14.53
N ASP A 14 9.80 27.09 15.69
CA ASP A 14 10.82 28.02 16.22
C ASP A 14 10.96 27.82 17.75
N PRO A 15 11.66 26.75 18.19
CA PRO A 15 11.80 26.46 19.62
C PRO A 15 12.64 27.51 20.38
N GLY A 16 13.27 28.47 19.71
CA GLY A 16 14.13 29.48 20.31
C GLY A 16 15.52 28.97 20.73
N LYS A 17 16.52 29.87 20.78
CA LYS A 17 17.88 29.52 21.23
C LYS A 17 17.87 29.14 22.71
N GLY A 18 18.13 27.87 23.03
CA GLY A 18 18.27 27.37 24.39
C GLY A 18 17.13 26.50 24.91
N ALA A 19 16.07 26.24 24.12
CA ALA A 19 15.13 25.18 24.46
C ALA A 19 15.75 23.82 24.13
N GLY A 20 15.94 22.96 25.12
CA GLY A 20 16.33 21.56 24.94
C GLY A 20 15.25 20.70 24.27
N SER A 21 14.56 21.24 23.26
CA SER A 21 13.32 20.71 22.69
C SER A 21 13.51 19.42 21.87
N GLY A 22 14.74 18.97 21.66
CA GLY A 22 15.07 17.82 20.80
C GLY A 22 14.73 18.02 19.32
N LEU A 23 14.12 19.15 18.95
CA LEU A 23 13.67 19.50 17.60
C LEU A 23 14.83 20.12 16.81
N LYS A 24 15.34 19.39 15.81
CA LYS A 24 16.42 19.80 14.91
C LYS A 24 15.89 20.62 13.72
N ILE A 25 15.12 21.69 13.96
CA ILE A 25 14.67 22.61 12.90
C ILE A 25 14.65 24.04 13.44
N ASN A 26 15.24 24.97 12.69
CA ASN A 26 15.15 26.41 12.96
C ASN A 26 14.53 27.16 11.78
N ILE A 27 13.20 27.28 11.77
CA ILE A 27 12.51 27.85 10.60
C ILE A 27 12.82 29.33 10.38
N ARG A 28 13.18 30.04 11.45
CA ARG A 28 13.60 31.43 11.41
C ARG A 28 14.87 31.62 10.58
N GLU A 29 15.85 30.74 10.77
CA GLU A 29 17.12 30.81 10.02
C GLU A 29 16.97 30.33 8.57
N GLN A 30 15.99 29.46 8.30
CA GLN A 30 15.68 29.01 6.94
C GLN A 30 14.93 30.06 6.10
N PHE A 31 14.23 31.02 6.69
CA PHE A 31 13.49 32.04 5.94
C PHE A 31 14.39 33.23 5.56
N GLN A 32 15.00 33.13 4.37
CA GLN A 32 15.89 34.16 3.80
C GLN A 32 15.34 34.63 2.43
N PRO A 33 14.26 35.44 2.44
CA PRO A 33 13.48 35.75 1.23
C PRO A 33 14.22 36.55 0.16
N ASP A 34 15.41 37.05 0.48
CA ASP A 34 16.27 37.77 -0.47
C ASP A 34 17.01 36.80 -1.41
N GLU A 35 17.17 35.53 -1.04
CA GLU A 35 17.75 34.47 -1.89
C GLU A 35 16.74 33.98 -2.95
N GLN A 36 17.13 34.03 -4.23
CA GLN A 36 16.22 33.84 -5.38
C GLN A 36 16.48 32.59 -6.23
N ASP A 37 17.51 31.80 -5.94
CA ASP A 37 17.69 30.54 -6.66
C ASP A 37 16.55 29.56 -6.34
N SER A 38 16.33 28.57 -7.22
CA SER A 38 15.16 27.68 -7.12
C SER A 38 15.13 26.86 -5.82
N HIS A 39 16.27 26.43 -5.27
CA HIS A 39 16.30 25.72 -4.00
C HIS A 39 15.97 26.65 -2.84
N SER A 40 16.49 27.88 -2.88
CA SER A 40 16.20 28.91 -1.86
C SER A 40 14.74 29.35 -1.87
N VAL A 41 14.13 29.54 -3.05
CA VAL A 41 12.69 29.85 -3.17
C VAL A 41 11.85 28.71 -2.59
N ALA A 42 12.18 27.45 -2.88
CA ALA A 42 11.52 26.29 -2.29
C ALA A 42 11.59 26.29 -0.75
N ARG A 43 12.80 26.47 -0.20
CA ARG A 43 13.04 26.57 1.25
C ARG A 43 12.23 27.71 1.86
N ASN A 44 12.24 28.88 1.23
CA ASN A 44 11.56 30.08 1.70
C ASN A 44 10.03 29.95 1.67
N LEU A 45 9.45 29.33 0.65
CA LEU A 45 8.00 29.05 0.60
C LEU A 45 7.57 28.15 1.75
N ASN A 46 8.31 27.07 2.01
CA ASN A 46 8.03 26.17 3.12
C ASN A 46 8.17 26.86 4.49
N ALA A 47 9.24 27.63 4.67
CA ALA A 47 9.47 28.39 5.89
C ALA A 47 8.40 29.47 6.12
N ALA A 48 8.00 30.18 5.07
CA ALA A 48 6.94 31.17 5.12
C ALA A 48 5.60 30.55 5.55
N PHE A 49 5.27 29.35 5.06
CA PHE A 49 4.06 28.63 5.50
C PHE A 49 4.05 28.33 7.00
N LEU A 50 5.12 27.73 7.54
CA LEU A 50 5.22 27.40 8.96
C LEU A 50 5.22 28.65 9.86
N ILE A 51 5.88 29.73 9.43
CA ILE A 51 5.85 31.03 10.11
C ILE A 51 4.45 31.63 10.10
N ALA A 52 3.78 31.66 8.95
CA ALA A 52 2.42 32.18 8.84
C ALA A 52 1.42 31.34 9.66
N LEU A 53 1.59 30.01 9.69
CA LEU A 53 0.75 29.12 10.49
C LEU A 53 0.97 29.29 12.01
N SER A 54 2.11 29.86 12.42
CA SER A 54 2.40 30.24 13.81
C SER A 54 1.67 31.50 14.29
N GLY A 55 0.89 32.15 13.41
CA GLY A 55 0.01 33.28 13.70
C GLY A 55 0.69 34.64 13.82
N GLU A 56 -0.13 35.70 13.84
CA GLU A 56 0.28 37.12 13.81
C GLU A 56 1.24 37.55 14.92
N SER A 57 1.28 36.83 16.04
CA SER A 57 2.23 37.13 17.12
C SER A 57 3.65 36.60 16.85
N HIS A 58 3.91 36.00 15.69
CA HIS A 58 5.25 35.69 15.22
C HIS A 58 5.84 36.90 14.49
N TYR A 59 7.03 37.38 14.88
CA TYR A 59 7.55 38.66 14.39
C TYR A 59 7.86 38.70 12.87
N LEU A 60 8.00 37.53 12.23
CA LEU A 60 8.14 37.39 10.76
C LEU A 60 6.81 37.16 10.01
N TYR A 61 5.66 37.18 10.70
CA TYR A 61 4.37 36.79 10.12
C TYR A 61 4.03 37.58 8.83
N ASP A 62 4.05 38.92 8.89
CA ASP A 62 3.69 39.74 7.72
C ASP A 62 4.65 39.55 6.55
N LYS A 63 5.95 39.39 6.83
CA LYS A 63 6.96 39.14 5.80
C LYS A 63 6.74 37.77 5.12
N ALA A 64 6.46 36.74 5.91
CA ALA A 64 6.16 35.40 5.42
C ALA A 64 4.88 35.34 4.60
N LEU A 65 3.79 35.93 5.10
CA LEU A 65 2.52 35.98 4.39
C LEU A 65 2.63 36.80 3.10
N GLY A 66 3.34 37.93 3.13
CA GLY A 66 3.67 38.72 1.95
C GLY A 66 4.46 37.92 0.90
N TYR A 67 5.43 37.11 1.33
CA TYR A 67 6.21 36.25 0.44
C TYR A 67 5.35 35.21 -0.28
N LEU A 68 4.44 34.54 0.45
CA LEU A 68 3.49 33.57 -0.14
C LEU A 68 2.57 34.26 -1.16
N ASN A 69 2.00 35.41 -0.81
CA ASN A 69 1.12 36.16 -1.70
C ASN A 69 1.84 36.65 -2.96
N GLY A 70 3.11 37.08 -2.84
CA GLY A 70 3.92 37.53 -3.97
C GLY A 70 4.22 36.44 -5.01
N HIS A 71 4.17 35.16 -4.62
CA HIS A 71 4.50 34.03 -5.50
C HIS A 71 3.29 33.37 -6.18
N GLU A 72 2.05 33.78 -5.86
CA GLU A 72 0.83 33.17 -6.42
C GLU A 72 0.72 33.30 -7.95
N GLY A 73 1.16 34.44 -8.50
CA GLY A 73 1.22 34.67 -9.94
C GLY A 73 2.47 34.14 -10.64
N HIS A 74 3.41 33.54 -9.90
CA HIS A 74 4.68 33.09 -10.46
C HIS A 74 4.48 31.83 -11.31
N THR A 75 5.04 31.80 -12.52
CA THR A 75 4.86 30.68 -13.48
C THR A 75 5.33 29.34 -12.91
N SER A 76 6.49 29.31 -12.23
CA SER A 76 7.05 28.09 -11.63
C SER A 76 6.57 27.76 -10.21
N TRP A 77 6.07 28.74 -9.45
CA TRP A 77 5.85 28.61 -8.00
C TRP A 77 4.42 28.90 -7.56
N GLY A 78 3.56 29.42 -8.44
CA GLY A 78 2.18 29.80 -8.13
C GLY A 78 1.35 28.66 -7.59
N ARG A 79 1.53 27.43 -8.11
CA ARG A 79 0.84 26.24 -7.58
C ARG A 79 1.29 25.92 -6.15
N THR A 80 2.59 25.93 -5.87
CA THR A 80 3.14 25.66 -4.54
C THR A 80 2.71 26.73 -3.53
N ALA A 81 2.77 28.01 -3.91
CA ALA A 81 2.27 29.11 -3.09
C ALA A 81 0.76 28.98 -2.82
N GLY A 82 -0.03 28.66 -3.86
CA GLY A 82 -1.46 28.38 -3.73
C GLY A 82 -1.77 27.22 -2.79
N PHE A 83 -1.02 26.12 -2.89
CA PHE A 83 -1.14 24.96 -2.00
C PHE A 83 -0.97 25.34 -0.52
N TYR A 84 0.05 26.15 -0.19
CA TYR A 84 0.28 26.59 1.18
C TYR A 84 -0.73 27.64 1.65
N LYS A 85 -1.16 28.57 0.78
CA LYS A 85 -2.22 29.53 1.11
C LYS A 85 -3.53 28.82 1.44
N ASP A 86 -3.94 27.86 0.61
CA ASP A 86 -5.08 27.00 0.91
C ASP A 86 -4.87 26.25 2.22
N GLY A 87 -3.66 25.72 2.45
CA GLY A 87 -3.28 25.06 3.70
C GLY A 87 -3.49 25.91 4.94
N LEU A 88 -3.10 27.18 4.94
CA LEU A 88 -3.30 28.10 6.09
C LEU A 88 -4.78 28.17 6.49
N ARG A 89 -5.68 28.29 5.50
CA ARG A 89 -7.13 28.33 5.72
C ARG A 89 -7.67 26.97 6.15
N LEU A 90 -7.30 25.91 5.43
CA LEU A 90 -7.83 24.56 5.64
C LEU A 90 -7.44 23.98 7.00
N VAL A 91 -6.17 24.11 7.41
CA VAL A 91 -5.68 23.64 8.72
C VAL A 91 -6.42 24.33 9.87
N LEU A 92 -6.50 25.65 9.84
CA LEU A 92 -7.17 26.41 10.90
C LEU A 92 -8.68 26.12 10.95
N SER A 93 -9.31 25.94 9.78
CA SER A 93 -10.73 25.58 9.69
C SER A 93 -10.99 24.18 10.21
N GLU A 94 -10.14 23.19 9.88
CA GLU A 94 -10.27 21.82 10.35
C GLU A 94 -10.10 21.73 11.87
N ILE A 95 -9.06 22.35 12.43
CA ILE A 95 -8.86 22.37 13.89
C ILE A 95 -10.03 23.04 14.60
N SER A 96 -10.48 24.20 14.14
CA SER A 96 -11.58 24.93 14.79
C SER A 96 -12.91 24.17 14.69
N GLY A 97 -13.20 23.60 13.52
CA GLY A 97 -14.40 22.78 13.31
C GLY A 97 -14.38 21.51 14.15
N ARG A 98 -13.27 20.77 14.14
CA ARG A 98 -13.14 19.51 14.90
C ARG A 98 -13.15 19.73 16.40
N CYS A 99 -12.46 20.75 16.94
CA CYS A 99 -12.54 21.07 18.37
C CYS A 99 -13.95 21.48 18.83
N SER A 100 -14.79 21.98 17.92
CA SER A 100 -16.17 22.33 18.23
C SER A 100 -17.10 21.11 18.26
N ALA A 101 -16.68 19.99 17.63
CA ALA A 101 -17.47 18.76 17.50
C ALA A 101 -16.90 17.59 18.33
N ASP A 102 -15.63 17.65 18.73
CA ASP A 102 -14.89 16.60 19.44
C ASP A 102 -14.21 17.21 20.68
N GLU A 103 -14.81 16.98 21.86
CA GLU A 103 -14.33 17.51 23.14
C GLU A 103 -13.01 16.86 23.57
N ASP A 104 -12.73 15.60 23.18
CA ASP A 104 -11.48 14.93 23.51
C ASP A 104 -10.30 15.59 22.78
N LEU A 105 -10.48 15.90 21.48
CA LEU A 105 -9.47 16.64 20.71
C LEU A 105 -9.23 18.04 21.30
N LYS A 106 -10.31 18.75 21.63
CA LYS A 106 -10.23 20.11 22.22
C LYS A 106 -9.50 20.10 23.55
N LYS A 107 -9.78 19.10 24.39
CA LYS A 107 -9.09 18.89 25.66
C LYS A 107 -7.60 18.59 25.42
N GLY A 108 -7.28 17.63 24.54
CA GLY A 108 -5.90 17.29 24.20
C GLY A 108 -5.07 18.49 23.72
N LEU A 109 -5.64 19.34 22.86
CA LEU A 109 -5.00 20.58 22.41
C LEU A 109 -4.78 21.58 23.56
N THR A 110 -5.74 21.71 24.47
CA THR A 110 -5.63 22.60 25.63
C THR A 110 -4.56 22.11 26.60
N ASP A 111 -4.50 20.81 26.84
CA ASP A 111 -3.52 20.15 27.70
C ASP A 111 -2.11 20.30 27.11
N LEU A 112 -1.94 20.05 25.81
CA LEU A 112 -0.68 20.26 25.10
C LEU A 112 -0.24 21.73 25.14
N TYR A 113 -1.15 22.68 24.90
CA TYR A 113 -0.85 24.11 25.00
C TYR A 113 -0.37 24.50 26.41
N SER A 114 -1.02 23.95 27.44
CA SER A 114 -0.65 24.22 28.83
C SER A 114 0.72 23.64 29.16
N TRP A 115 1.02 22.43 28.67
CA TRP A 115 2.31 21.77 28.82
C TRP A 115 3.45 22.59 28.23
N ILE A 116 3.36 23.00 26.96
CA ILE A 116 4.44 23.75 26.28
C ILE A 116 4.68 25.16 26.85
N ARG A 117 3.74 25.69 27.64
CA ARG A 117 3.92 26.94 28.37
C ARG A 117 4.66 26.76 29.69
N GLY A 118 4.68 25.53 30.22
CA GLY A 118 5.42 25.18 31.43
C GLY A 118 6.92 25.13 31.19
N GLN A 119 7.71 25.37 32.23
CA GLN A 119 9.18 25.24 32.17
C GLN A 119 9.62 23.77 31.99
N GLU A 120 8.78 22.81 32.35
CA GLU A 120 9.07 21.36 32.30
C GLU A 120 9.14 20.79 30.88
N ALA A 121 8.47 21.41 29.90
CA ALA A 121 8.45 20.90 28.52
C ALA A 121 9.85 20.81 27.87
N GLY A 122 10.75 21.73 28.23
CA GLY A 122 12.14 21.71 27.78
C GLY A 122 13.06 20.75 28.56
N HIS A 123 12.59 20.21 29.69
CA HIS A 123 13.35 19.31 30.56
C HIS A 123 12.89 17.84 30.45
N ASN A 124 11.74 17.58 29.83
CA ASN A 124 11.22 16.23 29.60
C ASN A 124 10.80 16.01 28.12
N PRO A 125 11.77 15.74 27.23
CA PRO A 125 11.50 15.56 25.79
C PRO A 125 10.56 14.40 25.49
N GLU A 126 10.66 13.29 26.22
CA GLU A 126 9.79 12.12 26.04
C GLU A 126 8.33 12.45 26.33
N LYS A 127 8.07 13.13 27.45
CA LYS A 127 6.71 13.56 27.79
C LYS A 127 6.19 14.57 26.79
N THR A 128 7.03 15.49 26.33
CA THR A 128 6.65 16.45 25.28
C THR A 128 6.19 15.72 24.02
N VAL A 129 6.94 14.74 23.53
CA VAL A 129 6.51 13.94 22.37
C VAL A 129 5.18 13.24 22.63
N GLU A 130 5.00 12.64 23.81
CA GLU A 130 3.74 11.98 24.16
C GLU A 130 2.56 12.95 24.12
N MET A 131 2.72 14.18 24.63
CA MET A 131 1.67 15.23 24.57
C MET A 131 1.34 15.62 23.13
N PHE A 132 2.33 15.65 22.22
CA PHE A 132 2.09 15.88 20.80
C PHE A 132 1.35 14.71 20.15
N HIS A 133 1.79 13.47 20.41
CA HIS A 133 1.14 12.26 19.90
C HIS A 133 -0.30 12.15 20.38
N GLN A 134 -0.63 12.52 21.61
CA GLN A 134 -2.03 12.54 22.10
C GLN A 134 -2.97 13.37 21.22
N VAL A 135 -2.47 14.42 20.56
CA VAL A 135 -3.27 15.29 19.69
C VAL A 135 -3.20 14.86 18.22
N PHE A 136 -1.98 14.66 17.70
CA PHE A 136 -1.76 14.50 16.26
C PHE A 136 -1.62 13.04 15.82
N PHE A 137 -1.18 12.15 16.72
CA PHE A 137 -0.89 10.75 16.41
C PHE A 137 -1.13 9.82 17.61
N PRO A 138 -2.40 9.63 18.04
CA PRO A 138 -2.71 8.89 19.26
C PRO A 138 -2.19 7.44 19.27
N GLU A 139 -1.95 6.86 18.10
CA GLU A 139 -1.43 5.50 17.93
C GLU A 139 0.03 5.35 18.38
N GLY A 140 0.79 6.45 18.47
CA GLY A 140 2.18 6.46 18.96
C GLY A 140 2.30 6.51 20.47
N VAL A 141 1.21 6.82 21.20
CA VAL A 141 1.23 7.04 22.65
C VAL A 141 1.70 5.78 23.38
N SER A 142 2.63 5.98 24.30
CA SER A 142 3.29 4.93 25.10
C SER A 142 4.08 3.88 24.30
N LEU A 143 4.34 4.09 23.00
CA LEU A 143 5.18 3.18 22.19
C LEU A 143 6.66 3.54 22.21
N LEU A 144 7.06 4.63 22.86
CA LEU A 144 8.47 4.98 23.03
C LEU A 144 9.14 4.23 24.19
N ASP A 145 8.37 3.86 25.22
CA ASP A 145 8.85 3.11 26.38
C ASP A 145 8.85 1.59 26.12
N GLU A 146 9.95 0.91 26.44
CA GLU A 146 10.12 -0.52 26.14
C GLU A 146 9.15 -1.42 26.92
N GLN A 147 8.87 -1.10 28.18
CA GLN A 147 7.98 -1.90 29.02
C GLN A 147 6.55 -1.85 28.48
N ASN A 148 6.07 -0.64 28.14
CA ASN A 148 4.76 -0.43 27.52
C ASN A 148 4.64 -1.13 26.15
N ARG A 149 5.73 -1.20 25.35
CA ARG A 149 5.72 -1.95 24.08
C ARG A 149 5.37 -3.42 24.29
N LYS A 150 6.02 -4.09 25.26
CA LYS A 150 5.76 -5.52 25.56
C LYS A 150 4.31 -5.78 25.96
N GLU A 151 3.75 -4.90 26.79
CA GLU A 151 2.35 -4.99 27.20
C GLU A 151 1.39 -4.77 26.03
N LYS A 152 1.67 -3.80 25.16
CA LYS A 152 0.89 -3.53 23.95
C LYS A 152 0.95 -4.68 22.94
N ILE A 153 2.10 -5.32 22.77
CA ILE A 153 2.26 -6.50 21.92
C ILE A 153 1.34 -7.63 22.39
N ASN A 154 1.36 -7.93 23.69
CA ASN A 154 0.51 -8.98 24.26
C ASN A 154 -0.98 -8.62 24.18
N SER A 155 -1.33 -7.37 24.47
CA SER A 155 -2.71 -6.89 24.34
C SER A 155 -3.22 -7.00 22.91
N LEU A 156 -2.38 -6.68 21.92
CA LEU A 156 -2.74 -6.79 20.51
C LEU A 156 -2.93 -8.26 20.10
N ARG A 157 -2.05 -9.18 20.54
CA ARG A 157 -2.23 -10.63 20.31
C ARG A 157 -3.56 -11.15 20.86
N GLU A 158 -3.92 -10.73 22.07
CA GLU A 158 -5.22 -11.08 22.67
C GLU A 158 -6.40 -10.51 21.86
N GLN A 159 -6.30 -9.26 21.40
CA GLN A 159 -7.33 -8.65 20.53
C GLN A 159 -7.47 -9.36 19.19
N ARG A 160 -6.41 -9.99 18.68
CA ARG A 160 -6.41 -10.75 17.42
C ARG A 160 -6.82 -12.21 17.59
N LYS A 161 -7.02 -12.70 18.81
CA LYS A 161 -7.33 -14.10 19.07
C LYS A 161 -8.64 -14.53 18.42
N ILE A 162 -8.59 -15.68 17.75
CA ILE A 162 -9.75 -16.40 17.22
C ILE A 162 -9.80 -17.78 17.89
N ARG A 163 -10.97 -18.12 18.43
CA ARG A 163 -11.27 -19.48 18.87
C ARG A 163 -11.88 -20.25 17.71
N ILE A 164 -11.18 -21.27 17.23
CA ILE A 164 -11.60 -22.08 16.10
C ILE A 164 -12.80 -22.94 16.51
N SER A 165 -13.87 -22.87 15.71
CA SER A 165 -15.05 -23.71 15.86
C SER A 165 -15.04 -24.87 14.86
N LYS A 166 -14.46 -24.66 13.67
CA LYS A 166 -14.41 -25.67 12.61
C LYS A 166 -13.21 -25.41 11.70
N LEU A 167 -12.38 -26.42 11.47
CA LEU A 167 -11.32 -26.38 10.47
C LEU A 167 -11.88 -26.49 9.04
N ASN A 168 -11.15 -25.99 8.05
CA ASN A 168 -11.53 -26.16 6.64
C ASN A 168 -11.59 -27.67 6.32
N PRO A 169 -12.76 -28.20 5.90
CA PRO A 169 -12.89 -29.61 5.56
C PRO A 169 -12.23 -30.01 4.23
N SER A 170 -11.91 -29.03 3.37
CA SER A 170 -11.26 -29.23 2.06
C SER A 170 -10.10 -28.24 1.90
N PRO A 171 -9.01 -28.41 2.66
CA PRO A 171 -7.83 -27.56 2.52
C PRO A 171 -7.19 -27.71 1.13
N ILE A 172 -6.27 -26.80 0.82
CA ILE A 172 -5.33 -26.97 -0.29
C ILE A 172 -4.50 -28.23 -0.02
N ASN A 173 -4.45 -29.13 -0.99
CA ASN A 173 -3.67 -30.36 -0.98
C ASN A 173 -2.49 -30.29 -1.97
N ASP A 174 -2.70 -29.65 -3.12
CA ASP A 174 -1.69 -29.47 -4.17
C ASP A 174 -1.59 -27.98 -4.55
N PRO A 175 -0.73 -27.21 -3.85
CA PRO A 175 -0.61 -25.77 -4.11
C PRO A 175 -0.19 -25.43 -5.54
N ALA A 176 0.50 -26.33 -6.28
CA ALA A 176 0.91 -26.05 -7.66
C ALA A 176 -0.29 -26.04 -8.62
N LYS A 177 -1.33 -26.83 -8.33
CA LYS A 177 -2.53 -26.97 -9.16
C LYS A 177 -3.74 -26.19 -8.62
N GLU A 178 -3.84 -26.04 -7.31
CA GLU A 178 -5.03 -25.49 -6.65
C GLU A 178 -4.87 -24.01 -6.27
N VAL A 179 -3.66 -23.43 -6.34
CA VAL A 179 -3.41 -22.02 -6.06
C VAL A 179 -2.91 -21.30 -7.30
N LEU A 180 -3.63 -20.25 -7.71
CA LEU A 180 -3.17 -19.34 -8.74
C LEU A 180 -2.22 -18.31 -8.13
N PHE A 181 -0.94 -18.35 -8.50
CA PHE A 181 0.02 -17.35 -8.04
C PHE A 181 -0.14 -16.09 -8.89
N THR A 182 -0.11 -14.93 -8.25
CA THR A 182 -0.27 -13.65 -8.94
C THR A 182 0.77 -12.64 -8.54
N SER A 183 1.11 -11.73 -9.45
CA SER A 183 1.98 -10.60 -9.14
C SER A 183 1.74 -9.44 -10.12
N ASN A 184 2.26 -8.27 -9.81
CA ASN A 184 2.24 -7.10 -10.66
C ASN A 184 3.66 -6.77 -11.13
N ILE A 185 3.76 -6.40 -12.40
CA ILE A 185 4.94 -5.80 -13.01
C ILE A 185 4.59 -4.35 -13.27
N LEU A 186 5.39 -3.44 -12.73
CA LEU A 186 5.20 -2.00 -12.87
C LEU A 186 6.35 -1.47 -13.71
N VAL A 187 6.05 -0.81 -14.84
CA VAL A 187 7.09 -0.39 -15.80
C VAL A 187 7.12 1.14 -15.92
N THR A 188 8.34 1.69 -16.00
CA THR A 188 8.57 3.12 -16.19
C THR A 188 9.61 3.43 -17.26
N VAL A 189 9.65 4.71 -17.65
CA VAL A 189 10.62 5.21 -18.61
C VAL A 189 12.03 5.12 -18.02
N PRO A 190 13.07 5.00 -18.86
CA PRO A 190 14.46 5.04 -18.39
C PRO A 190 14.75 6.32 -17.58
N PRO A 191 15.67 6.28 -16.61
CA PRO A 191 16.12 7.48 -15.90
C PRO A 191 16.56 8.59 -16.86
N ALA A 192 16.33 9.85 -16.49
CA ALA A 192 16.70 11.00 -17.34
C ALA A 192 18.21 11.13 -17.60
N SER A 193 19.04 10.48 -16.77
CA SER A 193 20.49 10.37 -16.95
C SER A 193 20.90 9.42 -18.08
N ASP A 194 20.01 8.51 -18.47
CA ASP A 194 20.36 7.39 -19.33
C ASP A 194 20.20 7.77 -20.81
N ASP A 195 21.20 7.42 -21.62
CA ASP A 195 21.10 7.56 -23.06
C ASP A 195 20.21 6.43 -23.62
N ILE A 196 19.02 6.80 -24.09
CA ILE A 196 18.07 5.87 -24.75
C ILE A 196 18.74 5.10 -25.89
N GLN A 197 19.72 5.69 -26.59
CA GLN A 197 20.44 5.02 -27.67
C GLN A 197 21.34 3.88 -27.17
N GLY A 198 21.84 3.98 -25.94
CA GLY A 198 22.66 2.97 -25.28
C GLY A 198 21.89 1.78 -24.71
N LEU A 199 20.55 1.86 -24.61
CA LEU A 199 19.74 0.80 -24.01
C LEU A 199 19.78 -0.50 -24.82
N SER A 200 19.73 -1.64 -24.14
CA SER A 200 19.71 -2.98 -24.75
C SER A 200 18.29 -3.42 -25.16
N VAL A 201 17.56 -2.53 -25.83
CA VAL A 201 16.20 -2.76 -26.37
C VAL A 201 16.15 -2.58 -27.89
N SER A 202 15.08 -3.04 -28.54
CA SER A 202 14.95 -2.97 -30.00
C SER A 202 14.99 -1.53 -30.54
N GLY A 203 15.43 -1.35 -31.79
CA GLY A 203 15.49 -0.02 -32.42
C GLY A 203 14.12 0.67 -32.52
N HIS A 204 13.06 -0.13 -32.70
CA HIS A 204 11.67 0.33 -32.67
C HIS A 204 11.30 0.88 -31.29
N LEU A 205 11.56 0.13 -30.22
CA LEU A 205 11.32 0.56 -28.84
C LEU A 205 12.10 1.83 -28.50
N LYS A 206 13.37 1.95 -28.90
CA LYS A 206 14.18 3.17 -28.70
C LYS A 206 13.53 4.41 -29.31
N GLN A 207 12.92 4.28 -30.48
CA GLN A 207 12.28 5.40 -31.14
C GLN A 207 11.00 5.82 -30.39
N MET A 208 10.19 4.87 -29.95
CA MET A 208 8.99 5.15 -29.17
C MET A 208 9.33 5.78 -27.80
N LEU A 209 10.35 5.27 -27.11
CA LEU A 209 10.76 5.77 -25.79
C LEU A 209 11.15 7.24 -25.79
N LYS A 210 11.67 7.79 -26.90
CA LYS A 210 12.02 9.22 -26.98
C LYS A 210 10.80 10.13 -26.85
N ASP A 211 9.68 9.71 -27.42
CA ASP A 211 8.44 10.48 -27.37
C ASP A 211 7.75 10.25 -26.02
N ILE A 212 7.73 9.00 -25.54
CA ILE A 212 7.10 8.63 -24.27
C ILE A 212 7.81 9.29 -23.07
N SER A 213 9.14 9.42 -23.10
CA SER A 213 9.90 10.07 -22.02
C SER A 213 9.62 11.57 -21.88
N ARG A 214 8.86 12.17 -22.80
CA ARG A 214 8.38 13.56 -22.72
C ARG A 214 6.95 13.67 -22.18
N GLU A 215 6.25 12.55 -22.01
CA GLU A 215 4.91 12.52 -21.43
C GLU A 215 5.00 12.84 -19.93
N ASP A 216 3.94 13.45 -19.39
CA ASP A 216 3.76 13.51 -17.95
C ASP A 216 3.45 12.10 -17.42
N GLN A 217 4.11 11.72 -16.33
CA GLN A 217 3.80 10.49 -15.60
C GLN A 217 2.34 10.51 -15.13
N ALA A 218 1.58 9.46 -15.48
CA ALA A 218 0.16 9.33 -15.17
C ALA A 218 -0.10 8.62 -13.84
N PHE A 219 0.75 7.64 -13.48
CA PHE A 219 0.58 6.81 -12.29
C PHE A 219 1.88 6.70 -11.50
N TRP A 220 1.78 6.66 -10.17
CA TRP A 220 2.92 6.61 -9.25
C TRP A 220 2.98 5.29 -8.52
N TYR A 221 3.86 4.43 -9.01
CA TYR A 221 4.11 3.12 -8.43
C TYR A 221 5.31 3.13 -7.48
N ASP A 222 5.30 2.20 -6.53
CA ASP A 222 6.47 1.81 -5.76
C ASP A 222 7.41 1.01 -6.64
N HIS A 223 8.66 1.47 -6.73
CA HIS A 223 9.77 0.78 -7.38
C HIS A 223 9.46 0.26 -8.81
N PRO A 224 8.89 1.07 -9.73
CA PRO A 224 8.65 0.61 -11.08
C PRO A 224 9.97 0.30 -11.81
N ILE A 225 9.98 -0.78 -12.60
CA ILE A 225 11.10 -1.27 -13.38
C ILE A 225 11.35 -0.31 -14.55
N PRO A 226 12.50 0.40 -14.60
CA PRO A 226 12.83 1.24 -15.74
C PRO A 226 13.13 0.38 -16.98
N ILE A 227 12.65 0.80 -18.15
CA ILE A 227 12.94 0.08 -19.39
C ILE A 227 14.45 0.11 -19.68
N GLY A 228 14.98 -1.06 -20.04
CA GLY A 228 16.39 -1.23 -20.39
C GLY A 228 17.31 -1.37 -19.17
N VAL A 229 16.75 -1.51 -17.97
CA VAL A 229 17.49 -1.93 -16.79
C VAL A 229 18.19 -3.28 -17.05
N SER A 230 19.39 -3.47 -16.50
CA SER A 230 20.09 -4.75 -16.63
C SER A 230 19.29 -5.91 -16.01
N PRO A 231 19.38 -7.14 -16.53
CA PRO A 231 18.66 -8.30 -15.99
C PRO A 231 18.83 -8.51 -14.47
N TRP A 232 20.04 -8.31 -13.94
CA TRP A 232 20.35 -8.41 -12.50
C TRP A 232 19.58 -7.44 -11.60
N HIS A 233 19.07 -6.34 -12.16
CA HIS A 233 18.28 -5.33 -11.47
C HIS A 233 16.82 -5.34 -11.94
N ASN A 234 16.42 -6.32 -12.75
CA ASN A 234 15.05 -6.49 -13.20
C ASN A 234 14.28 -7.34 -12.19
N GLU A 235 13.50 -6.68 -11.35
CA GLU A 235 12.72 -7.32 -10.29
C GLU A 235 11.81 -8.43 -10.84
N ALA A 236 11.24 -8.25 -12.03
CA ALA A 236 10.35 -9.25 -12.62
C ALA A 236 11.07 -10.57 -12.95
N LEU A 237 12.30 -10.50 -13.46
CA LEU A 237 13.12 -11.68 -13.67
C LEU A 237 13.47 -12.34 -12.34
N TYR A 238 13.94 -11.54 -11.38
CA TYR A 238 14.36 -12.02 -10.07
C TYR A 238 13.26 -12.79 -9.32
N GLY A 239 12.06 -12.20 -9.20
CA GLY A 239 10.96 -12.82 -8.48
C GLY A 239 10.46 -14.10 -9.14
N LEU A 240 10.45 -14.15 -10.49
CA LEU A 240 10.08 -15.35 -11.23
C LEU A 240 11.13 -16.45 -11.10
N GLU A 241 12.43 -16.12 -11.12
CA GLU A 241 13.49 -17.09 -10.84
C GLU A 241 13.35 -17.65 -9.41
N GLY A 242 13.13 -16.80 -8.41
CA GLY A 242 12.94 -17.24 -7.03
C GLY A 242 11.71 -18.15 -6.85
N LEU A 243 10.62 -17.88 -7.58
CA LEU A 243 9.45 -18.76 -7.60
C LEU A 243 9.75 -20.09 -8.32
N ASP A 244 10.50 -20.07 -9.42
CA ASP A 244 10.92 -21.26 -10.15
C ASP A 244 11.80 -22.17 -9.27
N GLU A 245 12.78 -21.58 -8.57
CA GLU A 245 13.63 -22.26 -7.59
C GLU A 245 12.81 -22.90 -6.48
N ALA A 246 11.78 -22.19 -5.99
CA ALA A 246 10.88 -22.73 -4.98
C ALA A 246 10.14 -23.98 -5.47
N VAL A 247 9.70 -24.01 -6.73
CA VAL A 247 9.08 -25.20 -7.36
C VAL A 247 10.11 -26.32 -7.58
N SER A 248 11.31 -25.98 -8.05
CA SER A 248 12.41 -26.94 -8.22
C SER A 248 12.74 -27.66 -6.91
N PHE A 249 12.78 -26.92 -5.80
CA PHE A 249 12.99 -27.45 -4.47
C PHE A 249 11.91 -28.46 -4.07
N GLU A 250 10.64 -28.17 -4.34
CA GLU A 250 9.53 -29.10 -4.04
C GLU A 250 9.62 -30.39 -4.87
N LYS A 251 10.02 -30.29 -6.14
CA LYS A 251 10.23 -31.45 -7.02
C LYS A 251 11.37 -32.33 -6.53
N GLN A 252 12.51 -31.74 -6.17
CA GLN A 252 13.66 -32.47 -5.65
C GLN A 252 13.33 -33.24 -4.36
N ARG A 253 12.36 -32.75 -3.58
CA ARG A 253 11.85 -33.41 -2.37
C ARG A 253 10.76 -34.44 -2.62
N GLY A 254 10.23 -34.53 -3.83
CA GLY A 254 9.07 -35.36 -4.16
C GLY A 254 7.75 -34.84 -3.58
N THR A 255 7.66 -33.57 -3.19
CA THR A 255 6.38 -32.94 -2.81
C THR A 255 5.52 -32.67 -4.04
N LEU A 256 6.17 -32.40 -5.19
CA LEU A 256 5.54 -32.19 -6.49
C LEU A 256 6.10 -33.20 -7.50
N ASP A 257 5.28 -33.58 -8.47
CA ASP A 257 5.70 -34.43 -9.58
C ASP A 257 6.71 -33.70 -10.47
N SER A 258 7.62 -34.44 -11.12
CA SER A 258 8.70 -33.86 -11.93
C SER A 258 8.21 -32.98 -13.09
N ASP A 259 7.04 -33.31 -13.64
CA ASP A 259 6.37 -32.61 -14.74
C ASP A 259 5.43 -31.49 -14.27
N SER A 260 5.15 -31.37 -12.97
CA SER A 260 4.29 -30.33 -12.42
C SER A 260 4.81 -28.93 -12.78
N ARG A 261 3.92 -28.04 -13.20
CA ARG A 261 4.23 -26.63 -13.42
C ARG A 261 3.30 -25.77 -12.58
N LEU A 262 3.82 -24.64 -12.11
CA LEU A 262 3.06 -23.69 -11.32
C LEU A 262 2.57 -22.56 -12.22
N THR A 263 1.27 -22.24 -12.14
CA THR A 263 0.69 -21.13 -12.91
C THR A 263 0.91 -19.80 -12.19
N CYS A 264 1.50 -18.83 -12.89
CA CYS A 264 1.69 -17.47 -12.41
C CYS A 264 1.06 -16.45 -13.37
N VAL A 265 0.14 -15.63 -12.85
CA VAL A 265 -0.52 -14.55 -13.61
C VAL A 265 0.06 -13.20 -13.19
N LEU A 266 0.57 -12.47 -14.16
CA LEU A 266 1.21 -11.17 -13.99
C LEU A 266 0.33 -10.09 -14.61
N SER A 267 0.08 -9.01 -13.86
CA SER A 267 -0.46 -7.77 -14.45
C SER A 267 0.69 -6.86 -14.87
N ALA A 268 0.70 -6.37 -16.10
CA ALA A 268 1.67 -5.39 -16.57
C ALA A 268 1.04 -3.99 -16.59
N SER A 269 1.45 -3.14 -15.65
CA SER A 269 0.99 -1.75 -15.52
C SER A 269 2.09 -0.77 -15.87
N ALA A 270 1.73 0.36 -16.46
CA ALA A 270 2.70 1.35 -16.92
C ALA A 270 2.50 2.73 -16.29
N THR A 271 3.59 3.40 -15.95
CA THR A 271 3.56 4.77 -15.38
C THR A 271 3.14 5.86 -16.37
N HIS A 272 3.30 5.62 -17.68
CA HIS A 272 3.00 6.55 -18.77
C HIS A 272 2.05 5.88 -19.76
N LYS A 273 1.19 6.67 -20.42
CA LYS A 273 0.19 6.13 -21.34
C LYS A 273 0.85 5.51 -22.57
N GLY A 274 1.88 6.15 -23.13
CA GLY A 274 2.57 5.62 -24.30
C GLY A 274 3.30 4.29 -24.05
N LEU A 275 3.67 3.98 -22.79
CA LEU A 275 4.29 2.70 -22.43
C LEU A 275 3.33 1.51 -22.53
N GLN A 276 2.02 1.73 -22.40
CA GLN A 276 1.00 0.67 -22.39
C GLN A 276 1.03 -0.16 -23.68
N GLY A 277 1.28 0.50 -24.82
CA GLY A 277 1.35 -0.16 -26.12
C GLY A 277 2.61 -0.99 -26.36
N ILE A 278 3.65 -0.85 -25.53
CA ILE A 278 4.95 -1.52 -25.73
C ILE A 278 5.36 -2.43 -24.58
N VAL A 279 4.67 -2.37 -23.43
CA VAL A 279 5.08 -3.09 -22.21
C VAL A 279 5.15 -4.60 -22.45
N LYS A 280 4.21 -5.17 -23.22
CA LYS A 280 4.19 -6.62 -23.52
C LYS A 280 5.39 -7.04 -24.38
N GLU A 281 5.66 -6.30 -25.46
CA GLU A 281 6.82 -6.54 -26.34
C GLU A 281 8.12 -6.49 -25.53
N TYR A 282 8.28 -5.46 -24.69
CA TYR A 282 9.44 -5.31 -23.82
C TYR A 282 9.60 -6.50 -22.86
N LEU A 283 8.55 -6.88 -22.13
CA LEU A 283 8.62 -7.97 -21.16
C LEU A 283 8.88 -9.32 -21.82
N GLU A 284 8.26 -9.61 -22.97
CA GLU A 284 8.55 -10.82 -23.74
C GLU A 284 10.01 -10.88 -24.16
N ASP A 285 10.59 -9.77 -24.62
CA ASP A 285 11.99 -9.70 -25.02
C ASP A 285 12.94 -9.86 -23.83
N GLU A 286 12.62 -9.29 -22.66
CA GLU A 286 13.40 -9.52 -21.44
C GLU A 286 13.29 -10.98 -20.97
N PHE A 287 12.09 -11.56 -20.96
CA PHE A 287 11.87 -12.93 -20.51
C PHE A 287 12.52 -13.98 -21.43
N LYS A 288 12.62 -13.74 -22.73
CA LYS A 288 13.35 -14.62 -23.67
C LYS A 288 14.86 -14.63 -23.44
N LYS A 289 15.41 -13.58 -22.79
CA LYS A 289 16.84 -13.55 -22.43
C LYS A 289 17.13 -14.49 -21.27
N GLU A 290 16.13 -14.78 -20.44
CA GLU A 290 16.25 -15.64 -19.27
C GLU A 290 16.04 -17.12 -19.62
N LYS A 291 16.96 -17.98 -19.18
CA LYS A 291 16.97 -19.42 -19.49
C LYS A 291 16.72 -20.30 -18.26
N ASN A 292 16.56 -19.68 -17.10
CA ASN A 292 16.45 -20.40 -15.82
C ASN A 292 15.00 -20.75 -15.46
N ILE A 293 14.00 -20.05 -15.99
CA ILE A 293 12.58 -20.30 -15.68
C ILE A 293 12.05 -21.51 -16.47
N ARG A 294 11.87 -22.64 -15.79
CA ARG A 294 11.57 -23.96 -16.41
C ARG A 294 10.35 -24.66 -15.82
N HIS A 295 9.87 -24.21 -14.68
CA HIS A 295 8.85 -24.84 -13.87
C HIS A 295 7.57 -24.00 -13.75
N LEU A 296 7.52 -22.84 -14.41
CA LEU A 296 6.40 -21.90 -14.34
C LEU A 296 5.64 -21.80 -15.67
N ASP A 297 4.32 -21.71 -15.59
CA ASP A 297 3.47 -21.24 -16.68
C ASP A 297 3.08 -19.79 -16.41
N VAL A 298 3.75 -18.87 -17.11
CA VAL A 298 3.62 -17.43 -16.88
C VAL A 298 2.68 -16.80 -17.90
N TYR A 299 1.72 -16.02 -17.41
CA TYR A 299 0.74 -15.30 -18.21
C TYR A 299 0.78 -13.82 -17.88
N VAL A 300 1.01 -12.95 -18.86
CA VAL A 300 1.06 -11.50 -18.68
C VAL A 300 -0.19 -10.87 -19.27
N PHE A 301 -0.98 -10.21 -18.42
CA PHE A 301 -2.15 -9.42 -18.79
C PHE A 301 -1.78 -7.94 -18.83
N THR A 302 -1.97 -7.33 -20.00
CA THR A 302 -1.96 -5.87 -20.18
C THR A 302 -3.36 -5.30 -20.08
N GLU A 303 -3.48 -3.98 -20.05
CA GLU A 303 -4.79 -3.31 -20.07
C GLU A 303 -5.61 -3.71 -21.31
N ALA A 304 -4.95 -3.88 -22.47
CA ALA A 304 -5.60 -4.35 -23.69
C ALA A 304 -6.20 -5.76 -23.52
N ASP A 305 -5.46 -6.68 -22.89
CA ASP A 305 -5.96 -8.05 -22.65
C ASP A 305 -7.14 -8.03 -21.66
N THR A 306 -7.11 -7.17 -20.63
CA THR A 306 -8.24 -7.02 -19.70
C THR A 306 -9.47 -6.37 -20.34
N LEU A 307 -9.27 -5.45 -21.29
CA LEU A 307 -10.36 -4.85 -22.06
C LEU A 307 -11.00 -5.90 -22.98
N GLU A 308 -10.20 -6.75 -23.61
CA GLU A 308 -10.69 -7.89 -24.39
C GLU A 308 -11.48 -8.88 -23.51
N LEU A 309 -11.00 -9.18 -22.30
CA LEU A 309 -11.75 -9.98 -21.31
C LEU A 309 -13.14 -9.39 -21.02
N VAL A 310 -13.21 -8.07 -20.83
CA VAL A 310 -14.48 -7.38 -20.57
C VAL A 310 -15.40 -7.45 -21.79
N ASN A 311 -14.89 -7.10 -22.97
CA ASN A 311 -15.65 -7.00 -24.22
C ASN A 311 -16.14 -8.34 -24.76
N GLU A 312 -15.29 -9.36 -24.73
CA GLU A 312 -15.55 -10.61 -25.43
C GLU A 312 -16.19 -11.68 -24.52
N ILE A 313 -16.10 -11.50 -23.19
CA ILE A 313 -16.50 -12.50 -22.22
C ILE A 313 -17.51 -11.94 -21.22
N LEU A 314 -17.13 -10.93 -20.43
CA LEU A 314 -17.96 -10.49 -19.31
C LEU A 314 -19.25 -9.79 -19.76
N ILE A 315 -19.15 -8.81 -20.67
CA ILE A 315 -20.31 -8.07 -21.16
C ILE A 315 -21.28 -9.00 -21.91
N PRO A 316 -20.84 -9.82 -22.88
CA PRO A 316 -21.73 -10.76 -23.56
C PRO A 316 -22.44 -11.72 -22.61
N ALA A 317 -21.75 -12.19 -21.56
CA ALA A 317 -22.36 -13.02 -20.52
C ALA A 317 -23.40 -12.27 -19.68
N ALA A 318 -23.10 -11.03 -19.29
CA ALA A 318 -24.01 -10.18 -18.53
C ALA A 318 -25.30 -9.87 -19.31
N GLU A 319 -25.18 -9.51 -20.58
CA GLU A 319 -26.31 -9.21 -21.46
C GLU A 319 -27.18 -10.46 -21.67
N THR A 320 -26.55 -11.60 -21.97
CA THR A 320 -27.26 -12.84 -22.31
C THR A 320 -27.95 -13.48 -21.10
N TYR A 321 -27.30 -13.47 -19.93
CA TYR A 321 -27.78 -14.25 -18.78
C TYR A 321 -28.40 -13.43 -17.66
N LEU A 322 -27.98 -12.18 -17.46
CA LEU A 322 -28.43 -11.34 -16.35
C LEU A 322 -29.38 -10.22 -16.80
N GLY A 323 -29.48 -9.95 -18.10
CA GLY A 323 -30.27 -8.83 -18.63
C GLY A 323 -29.80 -7.47 -18.08
N ALA A 324 -28.53 -7.37 -17.68
CA ALA A 324 -27.98 -6.20 -17.03
C ALA A 324 -27.76 -5.06 -18.05
N GLY A 325 -28.60 -4.02 -17.98
CA GLY A 325 -28.52 -2.85 -18.88
C GLY A 325 -27.39 -1.87 -18.58
N GLU A 326 -26.78 -1.94 -17.39
CA GLU A 326 -25.66 -1.07 -16.98
C GLU A 326 -24.40 -1.90 -16.64
N HIS A 327 -23.66 -2.31 -17.66
CA HIS A 327 -22.38 -3.02 -17.52
C HIS A 327 -21.15 -2.10 -17.62
N GLY A 328 -21.35 -0.79 -17.82
CA GLY A 328 -20.28 0.19 -18.00
C GLY A 328 -19.26 0.25 -16.86
N ILE A 329 -19.69 -0.08 -15.63
CA ILE A 329 -18.81 -0.14 -14.46
C ILE A 329 -17.69 -1.19 -14.61
N LEU A 330 -17.89 -2.26 -15.39
CA LEU A 330 -16.88 -3.30 -15.59
C LEU A 330 -15.62 -2.73 -16.26
N TYR A 331 -15.77 -1.77 -17.17
CA TYR A 331 -14.63 -1.08 -17.80
C TYR A 331 -13.79 -0.30 -16.79
N GLU A 332 -14.42 0.24 -15.74
CA GLU A 332 -13.74 1.05 -14.74
C GLU A 332 -13.00 0.19 -13.71
N ILE A 333 -13.57 -0.96 -13.31
CA ILE A 333 -13.02 -1.77 -12.20
C ILE A 333 -12.16 -2.95 -12.65
N VAL A 334 -12.41 -3.52 -13.83
CA VAL A 334 -11.61 -4.64 -14.36
C VAL A 334 -10.51 -4.05 -15.24
N GLY A 335 -9.27 -4.14 -14.76
CA GLY A 335 -8.11 -3.69 -15.51
C GLY A 335 -6.83 -3.72 -14.70
N VAL A 336 -5.72 -3.40 -15.36
CA VAL A 336 -4.39 -3.41 -14.75
C VAL A 336 -3.72 -2.04 -14.75
N ASP A 337 -4.14 -1.11 -15.61
CA ASP A 337 -3.64 0.27 -15.56
C ASP A 337 -4.48 1.13 -14.64
N GLY A 338 -3.85 2.07 -13.94
CA GLY A 338 -4.53 2.88 -12.92
C GLY A 338 -3.75 2.97 -11.62
N GLU A 339 -4.41 3.50 -10.60
CA GLU A 339 -3.95 3.39 -9.22
C GLU A 339 -3.94 1.91 -8.77
N TYR A 340 -3.10 1.59 -7.77
CA TYR A 340 -2.87 0.21 -7.29
C TYR A 340 -4.14 -0.61 -7.04
N GLY A 341 -5.20 0.03 -6.52
CA GLY A 341 -6.44 -0.66 -6.17
C GLY A 341 -7.10 -1.39 -7.33
N ARG A 342 -7.02 -0.85 -8.55
CA ARG A 342 -7.63 -1.47 -9.75
C ARG A 342 -6.93 -2.78 -10.10
N HIS A 343 -5.61 -2.76 -10.28
CA HIS A 343 -4.87 -3.98 -10.61
C HIS A 343 -4.83 -4.99 -9.48
N TYR A 344 -4.78 -4.54 -8.21
CA TYR A 344 -4.75 -5.46 -7.08
C TYR A 344 -6.05 -6.25 -6.99
N SER A 345 -7.18 -5.58 -7.21
CA SER A 345 -8.48 -6.23 -7.28
C SER A 345 -8.55 -7.22 -8.46
N PHE A 346 -8.03 -6.85 -9.64
CA PHE A 346 -7.93 -7.75 -10.78
C PHE A 346 -7.11 -9.02 -10.46
N LEU A 347 -5.92 -8.89 -9.88
CA LEU A 347 -5.05 -10.02 -9.51
C LEU A 347 -5.69 -10.96 -8.48
N ARG A 348 -6.69 -10.51 -7.73
CA ARG A 348 -7.51 -11.37 -6.87
C ARG A 348 -8.67 -11.99 -7.62
N ALA A 349 -9.42 -11.18 -8.36
CA ALA A 349 -10.63 -11.59 -9.06
C ALA A 349 -10.34 -12.59 -10.20
N VAL A 350 -9.16 -12.51 -10.83
CA VAL A 350 -8.77 -13.37 -11.95
C VAL A 350 -8.79 -14.86 -11.56
N SER A 351 -8.59 -15.23 -10.30
CA SER A 351 -8.69 -16.65 -9.90
C SER A 351 -10.11 -17.21 -9.97
N ALA A 352 -11.14 -16.39 -9.75
CA ALA A 352 -12.53 -16.83 -9.96
C ALA A 352 -12.83 -17.03 -11.45
N PHE A 353 -12.36 -16.11 -12.31
CA PHE A 353 -12.43 -16.26 -13.75
C PHE A 353 -11.70 -17.55 -14.21
N TRP A 354 -10.50 -17.76 -13.68
CA TRP A 354 -9.66 -18.91 -14.01
C TRP A 354 -10.30 -20.22 -13.60
N GLN A 355 -10.87 -20.30 -12.39
CA GLN A 355 -11.59 -21.48 -11.91
C GLN A 355 -12.74 -21.84 -12.87
N VAL A 356 -13.58 -20.86 -13.23
CA VAL A 356 -14.80 -21.14 -14.00
C VAL A 356 -14.47 -21.52 -15.46
N LEU A 357 -13.51 -20.84 -16.08
CA LEU A 357 -13.31 -20.90 -17.53
C LEU A 357 -12.08 -21.68 -17.95
N ILE A 358 -11.07 -21.85 -17.09
CA ILE A 358 -9.76 -22.39 -17.48
C ILE A 358 -9.45 -23.69 -16.73
N ALA A 359 -9.40 -23.65 -15.39
CA ALA A 359 -8.95 -24.75 -14.53
C ALA A 359 -9.82 -24.86 -13.26
N PRO A 360 -10.87 -25.72 -13.25
CA PRO A 360 -11.83 -25.83 -12.14
C PRO A 360 -11.24 -26.33 -10.83
N GLU A 361 -10.02 -26.87 -10.85
CA GLU A 361 -9.27 -27.29 -9.66
C GLU A 361 -8.74 -26.12 -8.82
N ILE A 362 -8.72 -24.89 -9.36
CA ILE A 362 -8.27 -23.71 -8.61
C ILE A 362 -9.21 -23.44 -7.44
N LYS A 363 -8.63 -23.41 -6.24
CA LYS A 363 -9.30 -23.16 -4.96
C LYS A 363 -8.95 -21.81 -4.35
N GLY A 364 -7.82 -21.21 -4.71
CA GLY A 364 -7.40 -19.92 -4.17
C GLY A 364 -6.40 -19.17 -5.05
N THR A 365 -6.13 -17.93 -4.66
CA THR A 365 -5.07 -17.09 -5.22
C THR A 365 -4.08 -16.71 -4.13
N PHE A 366 -2.80 -16.59 -4.48
CA PHE A 366 -1.76 -16.06 -3.61
C PHE A 366 -0.91 -15.06 -4.38
N LYS A 367 -0.86 -13.82 -3.88
CA LYS A 367 -0.09 -12.74 -4.50
C LYS A 367 1.31 -12.74 -3.90
N ILE A 368 2.31 -12.63 -4.77
CA ILE A 368 3.71 -12.33 -4.43
C ILE A 368 4.09 -10.92 -4.89
N ASP A 369 5.12 -10.32 -4.29
CA ASP A 369 5.86 -9.21 -4.89
C ASP A 369 7.14 -9.79 -5.50
N LEU A 370 7.65 -9.20 -6.58
CA LEU A 370 8.75 -9.80 -7.34
C LEU A 370 10.13 -9.47 -6.71
N ASP A 371 10.18 -8.55 -5.75
CA ASP A 371 11.31 -8.33 -4.84
C ASP A 371 11.32 -9.29 -3.62
N GLN A 372 10.41 -10.28 -3.61
CA GLN A 372 10.29 -11.28 -2.54
C GLN A 372 10.47 -12.69 -3.07
N VAL A 373 11.14 -13.53 -2.29
CA VAL A 373 11.36 -14.96 -2.62
C VAL A 373 11.00 -15.87 -1.45
N PHE A 374 10.69 -17.13 -1.73
CA PHE A 374 10.49 -18.13 -0.68
C PHE A 374 11.84 -18.72 -0.25
N PRO A 375 12.33 -18.46 0.97
CA PRO A 375 13.59 -19.03 1.46
C PRO A 375 13.37 -20.49 1.89
N GLN A 376 13.21 -21.39 0.91
CA GLN A 376 12.73 -22.76 1.12
C GLN A 376 13.61 -23.56 2.09
N LYS A 377 14.93 -23.34 2.07
CA LYS A 377 15.87 -24.02 2.96
C LYS A 377 15.65 -23.58 4.41
N GLU A 378 15.62 -22.29 4.67
CA GLU A 378 15.44 -21.69 5.99
C GLU A 378 14.05 -22.02 6.54
N LEU A 379 13.02 -22.03 5.68
CA LEU A 379 11.66 -22.45 6.04
C LEU A 379 11.68 -23.88 6.58
N ARG A 380 12.29 -24.80 5.83
CA ARG A 380 12.42 -26.20 6.26
C ARG A 380 13.20 -26.35 7.55
N GLU A 381 14.28 -25.61 7.72
CA GLU A 381 15.16 -25.68 8.89
C GLU A 381 14.48 -25.14 10.16
N GLN A 382 13.73 -24.03 10.07
CA GLN A 382 13.21 -23.32 11.24
C GLN A 382 11.72 -23.58 11.53
N THR A 383 10.93 -23.97 10.52
CA THR A 383 9.48 -24.25 10.67
C THR A 383 9.13 -25.72 10.45
N GLY A 384 10.04 -26.51 9.86
CA GLY A 384 9.80 -27.90 9.49
C GLY A 384 8.92 -28.08 8.25
N MET A 385 8.50 -27.00 7.59
CA MET A 385 7.67 -26.99 6.38
C MET A 385 8.30 -26.11 5.31
N SER A 386 8.02 -26.41 4.05
CA SER A 386 8.31 -25.51 2.95
C SER A 386 7.15 -24.53 2.76
N ALA A 387 7.29 -23.54 1.87
CA ALA A 387 6.21 -22.61 1.53
C ALA A 387 4.95 -23.37 1.08
N PHE A 388 5.11 -24.39 0.24
CA PHE A 388 4.01 -25.22 -0.25
C PHE A 388 3.37 -26.03 0.88
N GLY A 389 4.16 -26.51 1.84
CA GLY A 389 3.63 -27.14 3.05
C GLY A 389 2.74 -26.19 3.87
N HIS A 390 3.12 -24.91 3.97
CA HIS A 390 2.35 -23.92 4.72
C HIS A 390 1.00 -23.58 4.08
N PHE A 391 0.87 -23.62 2.75
CA PHE A 391 -0.41 -23.42 2.05
C PHE A 391 -1.43 -24.53 2.34
N LYS A 392 -0.99 -25.74 2.70
CA LYS A 392 -1.87 -26.88 3.01
C LYS A 392 -2.56 -26.81 4.38
N THR A 393 -2.47 -25.67 5.07
CA THR A 393 -3.04 -25.52 6.41
C THR A 393 -4.57 -25.63 6.38
N PRO A 394 -5.19 -26.42 7.28
CA PRO A 394 -6.64 -26.46 7.41
C PRO A 394 -7.22 -25.22 8.13
N LEU A 395 -6.36 -24.30 8.59
CA LEU A 395 -6.81 -23.01 9.10
C LEU A 395 -7.26 -22.05 7.99
N TRP A 396 -6.72 -22.18 6.77
CA TRP A 396 -7.16 -21.37 5.65
C TRP A 396 -8.51 -21.89 5.16
N GLY A 397 -9.55 -21.09 5.35
CA GLY A 397 -10.97 -21.47 5.17
C GLY A 397 -11.65 -21.96 6.45
N ALA A 398 -11.00 -21.89 7.61
CA ALA A 398 -11.61 -22.27 8.88
C ALA A 398 -12.66 -21.26 9.37
N GLU A 399 -13.51 -21.70 10.29
CA GLU A 399 -14.48 -20.87 11.00
C GLU A 399 -14.11 -20.75 12.48
N GLY A 400 -14.42 -19.59 13.06
CA GLY A 400 -14.16 -19.33 14.47
C GLY A 400 -14.97 -18.17 15.03
N ILE A 401 -14.60 -17.77 16.23
CA ILE A 401 -15.22 -16.67 16.99
C ILE A 401 -14.11 -15.75 17.49
N ASP A 402 -14.26 -14.44 17.29
CA ASP A 402 -13.33 -13.42 17.80
C ASP A 402 -13.56 -13.08 19.28
N ILE A 403 -12.71 -12.22 19.85
CA ILE A 403 -12.82 -11.82 21.27
C ILE A 403 -14.08 -10.99 21.59
N ARG A 404 -14.83 -10.55 20.57
CA ARG A 404 -16.10 -9.81 20.70
C ARG A 404 -17.30 -10.71 20.40
N ASP A 405 -17.10 -12.04 20.39
CA ASP A 405 -18.11 -13.04 20.07
C ASP A 405 -18.68 -12.98 18.63
N ASN A 406 -18.02 -12.28 17.71
CA ASN A 406 -18.42 -12.28 16.30
C ASN A 406 -17.96 -13.57 15.62
N LYS A 407 -18.78 -14.15 14.72
CA LYS A 407 -18.31 -15.26 13.89
C LYS A 407 -17.31 -14.75 12.85
N VAL A 408 -16.32 -15.58 12.57
CA VAL A 408 -15.23 -15.27 11.63
C VAL A 408 -15.07 -16.42 10.64
N GLU A 409 -14.84 -16.08 9.37
CA GLU A 409 -14.33 -16.98 8.34
C GLU A 409 -12.90 -16.57 8.00
N LEU A 410 -11.96 -17.50 8.15
CA LEU A 410 -10.55 -17.35 7.84
C LEU A 410 -10.27 -17.65 6.37
N GLY A 411 -11.10 -17.11 5.47
CA GLY A 411 -11.04 -17.36 4.03
C GLY A 411 -9.85 -16.71 3.31
N MET A 412 -9.15 -15.81 3.99
CA MET A 412 -7.91 -15.20 3.50
C MET A 412 -6.72 -15.71 4.30
N ILE A 413 -5.52 -15.68 3.72
CA ILE A 413 -4.26 -16.09 4.36
C ILE A 413 -3.22 -14.98 4.23
N ALA A 414 -2.46 -14.71 5.28
CA ALA A 414 -1.36 -13.75 5.26
C ALA A 414 -0.10 -14.37 5.85
N GLY A 415 1.00 -14.19 5.13
CA GLY A 415 2.36 -14.50 5.54
C GLY A 415 3.04 -13.35 6.26
N ALA A 416 4.36 -13.43 6.35
CA ALA A 416 5.22 -12.41 6.92
C ALA A 416 6.50 -12.24 6.08
N LEU A 417 7.27 -11.21 6.39
CA LEU A 417 8.52 -10.88 5.73
C LEU A 417 9.68 -10.96 6.71
N VAL A 418 10.86 -11.27 6.17
CA VAL A 418 12.16 -11.06 6.80
C VAL A 418 13.07 -10.38 5.78
N ASN A 419 13.86 -9.38 6.19
CA ASN A 419 14.79 -8.73 5.28
C ASN A 419 15.94 -9.68 4.92
N GLN A 420 16.50 -9.54 3.71
CA GLN A 420 17.67 -10.31 3.29
C GLN A 420 18.83 -10.25 4.30
N GLU A 421 19.11 -9.07 4.83
CA GLU A 421 20.19 -8.86 5.81
C GLU A 421 19.93 -9.49 7.18
N ASP A 422 18.68 -9.83 7.48
CA ASP A 422 18.24 -10.32 8.78
C ASP A 422 17.98 -11.84 8.79
N ILE A 423 17.92 -12.49 7.62
CA ILE A 423 17.54 -13.89 7.50
C ILE A 423 18.49 -14.85 8.24
N ASP A 424 19.78 -14.53 8.26
CA ASP A 424 20.82 -15.30 8.97
C ASP A 424 20.60 -15.30 10.50
N LYS A 425 19.85 -14.32 11.04
CA LYS A 425 19.52 -14.27 12.46
C LYS A 425 18.37 -15.22 12.80
N SER A 426 17.30 -15.17 12.02
CA SER A 426 16.08 -15.98 12.16
C SER A 426 15.08 -15.59 11.09
N LEU A 427 14.26 -16.53 10.62
CA LEU A 427 13.06 -16.20 9.83
C LEU A 427 12.07 -15.34 10.63
N PHE A 428 12.07 -15.46 11.95
CA PHE A 428 11.19 -14.70 12.86
C PHE A 428 11.86 -13.42 13.37
N TYR A 429 12.82 -12.88 12.62
CA TYR A 429 13.36 -11.55 12.89
C TYR A 429 12.46 -10.51 12.20
N PRO A 430 11.94 -9.51 12.94
CA PRO A 430 10.97 -8.56 12.38
C PRO A 430 11.60 -7.69 11.30
N ASP A 431 10.95 -7.61 10.14
CA ASP A 431 11.32 -6.76 9.00
C ASP A 431 11.23 -5.26 9.34
N VAL A 432 10.20 -4.89 10.11
CA VAL A 432 10.02 -3.54 10.66
C VAL A 432 10.25 -3.56 12.18
N ARG A 433 11.26 -2.82 12.62
CA ARG A 433 11.68 -2.72 14.02
C ARG A 433 11.30 -1.39 14.63
N PHE A 434 11.17 -1.36 15.97
CA PHE A 434 11.08 -0.10 16.69
C PHE A 434 12.34 0.73 16.42
N PRO A 435 12.20 2.04 16.16
CA PRO A 435 13.34 2.91 15.89
C PRO A 435 14.23 3.01 17.13
N ASP A 436 15.55 2.96 16.91
CA ASP A 436 16.61 3.10 17.92
C ASP A 436 17.24 4.50 17.92
N ARG A 437 16.66 5.44 17.17
CA ARG A 437 17.10 6.83 17.04
C ARG A 437 16.12 7.82 17.69
N GLY A 438 16.61 9.05 17.89
CA GLY A 438 15.78 10.18 18.26
C GLY A 438 14.71 10.52 17.20
N ILE A 439 13.72 11.27 17.65
CA ILE A 439 12.52 11.65 16.89
C ILE A 439 12.78 12.91 16.07
N ASN A 440 12.39 12.89 14.80
CA ASN A 440 12.43 14.06 13.92
C ASN A 440 11.19 14.93 14.10
N ALA A 441 11.26 16.20 13.71
CA ALA A 441 10.15 17.13 13.94
C ALA A 441 8.82 16.69 13.30
N ASP A 442 8.84 16.08 12.10
CA ASP A 442 7.63 15.56 11.45
C ASP A 442 7.03 14.36 12.20
N GLU A 443 7.84 13.64 12.96
CA GLU A 443 7.45 12.48 13.76
C GLU A 443 6.76 12.84 15.08
N PHE A 444 6.80 14.13 15.49
CA PHE A 444 5.91 14.64 16.53
C PHE A 444 4.45 14.66 16.06
N VAL A 445 4.25 14.82 14.75
CA VAL A 445 2.91 14.89 14.14
C VAL A 445 2.45 13.52 13.68
N PHE A 446 3.35 12.67 13.20
CA PHE A 446 3.01 11.34 12.68
C PHE A 446 4.25 10.44 12.58
N PHE A 447 4.24 9.31 13.28
CA PHE A 447 5.38 8.38 13.28
C PHE A 447 4.95 6.93 13.05
N SER A 448 4.57 6.60 11.82
CA SER A 448 4.04 5.27 11.46
C SER A 448 4.94 4.10 11.82
N THR A 449 6.27 4.27 11.86
CA THR A 449 7.19 3.16 12.20
C THR A 449 6.88 2.55 13.57
N LEU A 450 6.40 3.33 14.55
CA LEU A 450 6.04 2.83 15.88
C LEU A 450 4.88 1.81 15.85
N PRO A 451 3.67 2.16 15.37
CA PRO A 451 2.58 1.19 15.26
C PRO A 451 2.88 0.08 14.25
N GLN A 452 3.73 0.35 13.25
CA GLN A 452 4.15 -0.68 12.29
C GLN A 452 4.98 -1.77 12.96
N ALA A 453 6.03 -1.39 13.69
CA ALA A 453 6.85 -2.33 14.47
C ALA A 453 6.03 -3.10 15.51
N LEU A 454 5.12 -2.41 16.21
CA LEU A 454 4.20 -3.04 17.16
C LEU A 454 3.39 -4.16 16.50
N SER A 455 2.77 -3.89 15.34
CA SER A 455 2.01 -4.89 14.61
C SER A 455 2.91 -5.98 14.00
N THR A 456 4.11 -5.67 13.53
CA THR A 456 5.06 -6.71 13.05
C THR A 456 5.37 -7.71 14.16
N GLU A 457 5.79 -7.24 15.34
CA GLU A 457 6.13 -8.13 16.45
C GLU A 457 4.91 -8.88 17.02
N ALA A 458 3.75 -8.22 17.10
CA ALA A 458 2.54 -8.81 17.65
C ALA A 458 1.82 -9.76 16.69
N GLU A 459 1.77 -9.44 15.39
CA GLU A 459 0.95 -10.16 14.41
C GLU A 459 1.81 -11.04 13.49
N MET A 460 2.91 -10.52 12.94
CA MET A 460 3.73 -11.25 11.96
C MET A 460 4.64 -12.28 12.61
N MET A 461 5.20 -11.96 13.77
CA MET A 461 6.18 -12.79 14.46
C MET A 461 5.55 -13.75 15.49
N THR A 462 4.21 -13.82 15.56
CA THR A 462 3.55 -14.78 16.45
C THR A 462 3.85 -16.20 16.00
N ARG A 463 4.14 -17.08 16.96
CA ARG A 463 4.42 -18.50 16.70
C ARG A 463 3.35 -19.35 17.37
N TYR A 464 2.88 -20.37 16.66
CA TYR A 464 1.96 -21.32 17.26
C TYR A 464 2.75 -22.40 17.98
N THR A 465 2.54 -22.48 19.29
CA THR A 465 3.19 -23.41 20.22
C THR A 465 2.10 -24.00 21.11
N ASP A 466 2.37 -25.05 21.87
CA ASP A 466 1.36 -25.70 22.74
C ASP A 466 0.82 -24.80 23.89
N ASN A 467 1.14 -23.51 23.89
CA ASN A 467 0.70 -22.49 24.85
C ASN A 467 -0.56 -21.74 24.34
N MET A 468 -0.46 -20.41 24.20
CA MET A 468 -1.58 -19.49 23.96
C MET A 468 -2.25 -19.65 22.58
N PHE A 469 -1.51 -20.08 21.56
CA PHE A 469 -2.01 -20.28 20.21
C PHE A 469 -1.44 -21.59 19.67
N ASP A 470 -2.29 -22.58 19.43
CA ASP A 470 -1.88 -23.93 19.01
C ASP A 470 -2.09 -24.19 17.50
N GLY A 471 -2.65 -23.21 16.78
CA GLY A 471 -2.99 -23.34 15.36
C GLY A 471 -4.06 -24.40 15.07
N LYS A 472 -4.82 -24.83 16.10
CA LYS A 472 -5.87 -25.85 15.98
C LYS A 472 -7.16 -25.43 16.66
N LYS A 473 -7.08 -25.08 17.95
CA LYS A 473 -8.17 -24.54 18.76
C LYS A 473 -8.13 -23.02 18.81
N GLN A 474 -6.95 -22.44 18.74
CA GLN A 474 -6.75 -21.00 18.81
C GLN A 474 -5.66 -20.54 17.84
N CYS A 475 -5.94 -19.43 17.15
CA CYS A 475 -4.99 -18.75 16.28
C CYS A 475 -5.18 -17.24 16.40
N ILE A 476 -4.40 -16.45 15.65
CA ILE A 476 -4.66 -15.02 15.49
C ILE A 476 -5.15 -14.71 14.07
N GLN A 477 -6.04 -13.72 13.96
CA GLN A 477 -6.35 -13.06 12.70
C GLN A 477 -5.31 -11.99 12.37
N ARG A 478 -5.08 -11.71 11.09
CA ARG A 478 -4.20 -10.63 10.63
C ARG A 478 -5.02 -9.44 10.13
N MET A 479 -4.65 -8.26 10.59
CA MET A 479 -5.04 -6.98 9.97
C MET A 479 -3.84 -6.33 9.31
N HIS A 480 -2.66 -6.44 9.92
CA HIS A 480 -1.40 -6.11 9.26
C HIS A 480 -1.11 -7.17 8.19
N VAL A 481 -1.20 -6.76 6.92
CA VAL A 481 -0.86 -7.57 5.75
C VAL A 481 0.21 -6.82 4.95
N THR A 482 0.98 -7.56 4.15
CA THR A 482 1.86 -6.99 3.13
C THR A 482 1.35 -7.43 1.75
N GLY A 483 1.49 -6.55 0.75
CA GLY A 483 0.98 -6.77 -0.62
C GLY A 483 1.35 -8.14 -1.19
N GLY A 484 2.63 -8.49 -1.15
CA GLY A 484 3.18 -9.73 -1.71
C GLY A 484 3.16 -10.98 -0.84
N THR A 485 2.45 -11.02 0.29
CA THR A 485 2.40 -12.25 1.10
C THR A 485 1.00 -12.67 1.49
N SER A 486 0.03 -12.51 0.59
CA SER A 486 -1.37 -12.75 0.96
C SER A 486 -2.18 -13.46 -0.10
N GLY A 487 -3.21 -14.17 0.33
CA GLY A 487 -4.08 -14.97 -0.52
C GLY A 487 -5.53 -15.01 -0.04
N ILE A 488 -6.41 -15.50 -0.90
CA ILE A 488 -7.84 -15.69 -0.62
C ILE A 488 -8.38 -16.90 -1.38
N LEU A 489 -9.29 -17.65 -0.76
CA LEU A 489 -9.99 -18.76 -1.40
C LEU A 489 -11.03 -18.23 -2.40
N VAL A 490 -11.21 -18.92 -3.53
CA VAL A 490 -12.18 -18.55 -4.57
C VAL A 490 -13.60 -18.52 -4.02
N ASP A 491 -13.96 -19.47 -3.14
CA ASP A 491 -15.27 -19.48 -2.49
C ASP A 491 -15.49 -18.22 -1.63
N SER A 492 -14.47 -17.77 -0.90
CA SER A 492 -14.54 -16.56 -0.10
C SER A 492 -14.55 -15.29 -0.98
N LEU A 493 -13.83 -15.28 -2.11
CA LEU A 493 -13.90 -14.23 -3.13
C LEU A 493 -15.33 -14.05 -3.66
N ARG A 494 -15.92 -15.15 -4.16
CA ARG A 494 -17.28 -15.19 -4.74
C ARG A 494 -18.38 -14.96 -3.71
N LYS A 495 -18.10 -15.18 -2.42
CA LYS A 495 -19.08 -14.95 -1.36
C LYS A 495 -19.08 -13.51 -0.84
N TYR A 496 -17.90 -12.95 -0.59
CA TYR A 496 -17.76 -11.66 0.09
C TYR A 496 -17.50 -10.49 -0.86
N HIS A 497 -17.08 -10.78 -2.09
CA HIS A 497 -16.69 -9.79 -3.11
C HIS A 497 -15.69 -8.73 -2.61
N PRO A 498 -14.60 -9.11 -1.92
CA PRO A 498 -13.59 -8.14 -1.50
C PRO A 498 -12.88 -7.50 -2.69
N PHE A 499 -12.53 -6.23 -2.53
CA PHE A 499 -11.88 -5.42 -3.55
C PHE A 499 -11.17 -4.24 -2.91
N THR A 500 -10.17 -3.71 -3.62
CA THR A 500 -9.54 -2.44 -3.29
C THR A 500 -10.12 -1.37 -4.20
N PRO A 501 -10.67 -0.26 -3.67
CA PRO A 501 -11.25 0.78 -4.52
C PRO A 501 -10.25 1.38 -5.51
N THR A 502 -10.71 1.75 -6.71
CA THR A 502 -9.84 2.28 -7.79
C THR A 502 -9.16 3.61 -7.46
N PHE A 503 -9.61 4.32 -6.42
CA PHE A 503 -8.95 5.55 -5.93
C PHE A 503 -7.79 5.28 -4.96
N ILE A 504 -7.51 4.02 -4.60
CA ILE A 504 -6.40 3.66 -3.72
C ILE A 504 -5.10 3.54 -4.55
N GLY A 505 -4.23 4.53 -4.43
CA GLY A 505 -2.92 4.56 -5.09
C GLY A 505 -1.76 3.97 -4.30
N ARG A 506 -1.98 3.42 -3.10
CA ARG A 506 -0.94 2.82 -2.25
C ARG A 506 -1.57 2.01 -1.12
N ALA A 507 -0.90 0.95 -0.67
CA ALA A 507 -1.34 0.11 0.45
C ALA A 507 -2.69 -0.55 0.19
N GLU A 508 -2.82 -1.03 -1.04
CA GLU A 508 -3.97 -1.68 -1.64
C GLU A 508 -4.42 -2.92 -0.86
N ASP A 509 -3.48 -3.67 -0.30
CA ASP A 509 -3.71 -4.82 0.56
C ASP A 509 -4.40 -4.44 1.87
N GLN A 510 -4.04 -3.30 2.43
CA GLN A 510 -4.65 -2.77 3.65
C GLN A 510 -6.05 -2.22 3.40
N ALA A 511 -6.27 -1.63 2.23
CA ALA A 511 -7.59 -1.17 1.81
C ALA A 511 -8.50 -2.33 1.35
N TYR A 512 -7.93 -3.43 0.84
CA TYR A 512 -8.68 -4.59 0.36
C TYR A 512 -9.57 -5.21 1.45
N ILE A 513 -9.00 -5.42 2.65
CA ILE A 513 -9.77 -5.99 3.76
C ILE A 513 -10.92 -5.07 4.15
N MET A 514 -10.71 -3.75 4.12
CA MET A 514 -11.68 -2.75 4.56
C MET A 514 -13.00 -2.82 3.78
N SER A 515 -13.00 -3.29 2.53
CA SER A 515 -14.23 -3.38 1.72
C SER A 515 -15.22 -4.46 2.21
N VAL A 516 -14.72 -5.44 2.96
CA VAL A 516 -15.48 -6.58 3.51
C VAL A 516 -15.48 -6.63 5.02
N LEU A 517 -14.65 -5.83 5.68
CA LEU A 517 -14.92 -5.50 7.07
C LEU A 517 -16.34 -4.95 7.12
N PHE A 518 -17.18 -5.48 8.01
CA PHE A 518 -18.44 -4.85 8.41
C PHE A 518 -19.64 -5.04 7.46
N THR A 519 -19.53 -5.87 6.42
CA THR A 519 -20.65 -6.17 5.50
C THR A 519 -21.72 -7.06 6.12
N ASP A 520 -21.30 -8.02 6.95
CA ASP A 520 -22.18 -8.86 7.75
C ASP A 520 -21.79 -8.72 9.23
N PRO A 521 -22.65 -8.15 10.09
CA PRO A 521 -22.36 -8.02 11.52
C PRO A 521 -22.22 -9.39 12.21
N GLN A 522 -22.72 -10.47 11.60
CA GLN A 522 -22.71 -11.81 12.17
C GLN A 522 -21.58 -12.69 11.66
N LYS A 523 -20.96 -12.42 10.50
CA LYS A 523 -19.87 -13.25 9.96
C LYS A 523 -18.82 -12.44 9.18
N ASN A 524 -17.65 -12.32 9.77
CA ASN A 524 -16.54 -11.50 9.28
C ASN A 524 -15.52 -12.30 8.46
N LEU A 525 -15.18 -11.87 7.24
CA LEU A 525 -14.04 -12.41 6.48
C LEU A 525 -12.72 -11.83 7.03
N ARG A 526 -11.74 -12.69 7.31
CA ARG A 526 -10.44 -12.31 7.90
C ARG A 526 -9.28 -13.09 7.31
N TYR A 527 -8.09 -12.52 7.42
CA TYR A 527 -6.84 -13.23 7.16
C TYR A 527 -6.49 -14.12 8.35
N VAL A 528 -6.21 -15.40 8.10
CA VAL A 528 -5.46 -16.20 9.07
C VAL A 528 -3.99 -15.83 9.02
N HIS A 529 -3.39 -15.69 10.20
CA HIS A 529 -1.94 -15.75 10.31
C HIS A 529 -1.48 -17.20 10.16
N LYS A 530 -0.73 -17.51 9.10
CA LYS A 530 0.00 -18.77 9.01
C LYS A 530 1.41 -18.58 9.55
N ASP A 531 1.66 -19.09 10.75
CA ASP A 531 2.98 -19.08 11.36
C ASP A 531 4.00 -19.79 10.44
N GLY A 532 5.15 -19.16 10.21
CA GLY A 532 6.17 -19.69 9.32
C GLY A 532 5.91 -19.56 7.82
N LEU A 533 4.75 -19.08 7.35
CA LEU A 533 4.62 -18.63 5.96
C LEU A 533 5.36 -17.30 5.80
N ILE A 534 6.66 -17.37 5.52
CA ILE A 534 7.57 -16.21 5.52
C ILE A 534 8.29 -16.14 4.18
N MET A 535 8.33 -14.95 3.58
CA MET A 535 9.13 -14.64 2.40
C MET A 535 10.30 -13.75 2.79
N ARG A 536 11.41 -13.86 2.06
CA ARG A 536 12.58 -12.99 2.20
C ARG A 536 12.39 -11.78 1.29
N HIS A 537 12.59 -10.58 1.84
CA HIS A 537 12.50 -9.32 1.11
C HIS A 537 13.89 -8.82 0.70
N ASP A 538 14.14 -8.78 -0.61
CA ASP A 538 15.46 -8.52 -1.19
C ASP A 538 15.56 -7.11 -1.79
N LYS A 539 14.93 -6.14 -1.11
CA LYS A 539 14.76 -4.77 -1.60
C LYS A 539 16.06 -4.05 -1.99
N GLU A 540 17.15 -4.33 -1.28
CA GLU A 540 18.42 -3.64 -1.49
C GLU A 540 19.17 -4.10 -2.75
N ALA A 541 18.76 -5.22 -3.36
CA ALA A 541 19.39 -5.79 -4.55
C ALA A 541 19.05 -5.03 -5.85
N PHE A 542 17.91 -4.33 -5.92
CA PHE A 542 17.36 -3.77 -7.18
C PHE A 542 17.66 -2.28 -7.42
N ALA A 543 18.89 -1.86 -7.10
CA ALA A 543 19.49 -0.54 -7.33
C ALA A 543 19.04 0.60 -6.38
N LYS A 544 20.00 1.07 -5.57
CA LYS A 544 19.87 2.23 -4.67
C LYS A 544 19.42 3.52 -5.39
N GLU A 545 19.74 3.68 -6.67
CA GLU A 545 19.38 4.88 -7.45
C GLU A 545 17.88 4.96 -7.77
N ALA A 546 17.23 3.85 -8.15
CA ALA A 546 15.79 3.80 -8.37
C ALA A 546 15.02 4.05 -7.05
N ILE A 547 15.52 3.52 -5.92
CA ILE A 547 14.98 3.78 -4.58
C ILE A 547 15.08 5.27 -4.23
N LYS A 548 16.20 5.93 -4.56
CA LYS A 548 16.39 7.37 -4.35
C LYS A 548 15.45 8.20 -5.21
N MET A 549 15.27 7.85 -6.48
CA MET A 549 14.34 8.55 -7.39
C MET A 549 12.88 8.43 -6.92
N ALA A 550 12.49 7.28 -6.37
CA ALA A 550 11.14 7.04 -5.88
C ALA A 550 10.87 7.60 -4.45
N ALA A 551 11.89 8.00 -3.68
CA ALA A 551 11.74 8.36 -2.27
C ALA A 551 10.75 9.51 -2.02
N ALA A 552 10.83 10.59 -2.81
CA ALA A 552 9.89 11.71 -2.73
C ALA A 552 8.47 11.30 -3.14
N GLY A 553 8.37 10.44 -4.16
CA GLY A 553 7.11 9.85 -4.62
C GLY A 553 6.44 8.99 -3.54
N LYS A 554 7.22 8.15 -2.86
CA LYS A 554 6.79 7.31 -1.74
C LYS A 554 6.30 8.14 -0.55
N LEU A 555 7.07 9.15 -0.14
CA LEU A 555 6.67 10.05 0.95
C LEU A 555 5.35 10.77 0.62
N THR A 556 5.23 11.29 -0.60
CA THR A 556 3.98 11.91 -1.08
C THR A 556 2.83 10.91 -1.08
N GLY A 557 3.08 9.66 -1.50
CA GLY A 557 2.10 8.58 -1.47
C GLY A 557 1.61 8.26 -0.05
N ASP A 558 2.49 8.27 0.96
CA ASP A 558 2.09 8.10 2.36
C ASP A 558 1.24 9.28 2.87
N TYR A 559 1.49 10.51 2.42
CA TYR A 559 0.65 11.66 2.75
C TYR A 559 -0.74 11.56 2.11
N ILE A 560 -0.80 11.21 0.82
CA ILE A 560 -2.05 10.94 0.10
C ILE A 560 -2.81 9.80 0.78
N ARG A 561 -2.11 8.76 1.22
CA ARG A 561 -2.70 7.63 1.95
C ARG A 561 -3.39 8.09 3.23
N ILE A 562 -2.81 8.99 4.02
CA ILE A 562 -3.47 9.55 5.22
C ILE A 562 -4.79 10.22 4.84
N LEU A 563 -4.80 11.04 3.78
CA LEU A 563 -6.01 11.69 3.29
C LEU A 563 -7.04 10.64 2.85
N ILE A 564 -6.67 9.79 1.89
CA ILE A 564 -7.59 8.84 1.26
C ILE A 564 -8.16 7.85 2.28
N PHE A 565 -7.35 7.30 3.19
CA PHE A 565 -7.85 6.35 4.20
C PHE A 565 -8.80 7.05 5.19
N SER A 566 -8.49 8.28 5.59
CA SER A 566 -9.36 9.05 6.51
C SER A 566 -10.73 9.40 5.91
N TYR A 567 -10.83 9.52 4.58
CA TYR A 567 -12.11 9.71 3.90
C TYR A 567 -12.77 8.38 3.54
N TYR A 568 -12.00 7.36 3.17
CA TYR A 568 -12.52 6.04 2.81
C TYR A 568 -13.27 5.39 3.97
N VAL A 569 -12.80 5.53 5.21
CA VAL A 569 -13.51 4.98 6.38
C VAL A 569 -14.94 5.52 6.53
N ASN A 570 -15.25 6.71 6.01
CA ASN A 570 -16.60 7.28 6.06
C ASN A 570 -17.57 6.60 5.06
N ALA A 571 -17.06 5.89 4.06
CA ALA A 571 -17.87 5.09 3.13
C ALA A 571 -18.22 3.70 3.70
N LEU A 572 -17.63 3.32 4.83
CA LEU A 572 -17.86 2.02 5.46
C LEU A 572 -19.05 2.11 6.44
N PRO A 573 -19.78 1.00 6.67
CA PRO A 573 -21.07 1.04 7.36
C PRO A 573 -20.99 1.15 8.90
N TRP A 574 -19.80 1.34 9.49
CA TRP A 574 -19.57 1.31 10.94
C TRP A 574 -19.09 2.66 11.48
N PRO A 575 -19.19 2.89 12.81
CA PRO A 575 -18.63 4.09 13.43
C PRO A 575 -17.11 4.21 13.20
N PHE A 576 -16.65 5.44 13.00
CA PHE A 576 -15.24 5.76 12.74
C PHE A 576 -14.27 5.11 13.76
N GLU A 577 -14.58 5.21 15.05
CA GLU A 577 -13.73 4.65 16.12
C GLU A 577 -13.66 3.12 16.07
N ASP A 578 -14.76 2.45 15.75
CA ASP A 578 -14.79 0.99 15.67
C ASP A 578 -14.01 0.47 14.46
N ILE A 579 -14.11 1.17 13.32
CA ILE A 579 -13.31 0.90 12.12
C ILE A 579 -11.83 1.07 12.46
N LYS A 580 -11.46 2.25 12.97
CA LYS A 580 -10.08 2.61 13.28
C LYS A 580 -9.44 1.67 14.29
N LYS A 581 -10.17 1.32 15.36
CA LYS A 581 -9.74 0.32 16.36
C LYS A 581 -9.57 -1.08 15.74
N THR A 582 -10.44 -1.47 14.83
CA THR A 582 -10.38 -2.81 14.20
C THR A 582 -9.14 -2.93 13.32
N ILE A 583 -8.84 -1.92 12.49
CA ILE A 583 -7.72 -1.93 11.53
C ILE A 583 -6.38 -1.46 12.13
N GLY A 584 -6.39 -0.82 13.30
CA GLY A 584 -5.18 -0.39 14.00
C GLY A 584 -4.41 -1.55 14.65
N PRO A 585 -3.13 -1.37 15.00
CA PRO A 585 -2.40 -0.11 14.92
C PRO A 585 -1.75 0.14 13.54
N PHE A 586 -1.38 -0.90 12.78
CA PHE A 586 -0.71 -0.76 11.47
C PHE A 586 -1.47 0.11 10.47
N THR A 587 -2.68 -0.32 10.07
CA THR A 587 -3.48 0.40 9.08
C THR A 587 -4.13 1.63 9.69
N GLY A 588 -4.63 1.49 10.93
CA GLY A 588 -5.40 2.52 11.63
C GLY A 588 -4.63 3.81 11.91
N CYS A 589 -3.29 3.76 11.99
CA CYS A 589 -2.48 4.97 12.16
C CYS A 589 -2.58 5.94 10.96
N PHE A 590 -2.94 5.46 9.77
CA PHE A 590 -3.16 6.31 8.58
C PHE A 590 -4.59 6.90 8.51
N VAL A 591 -5.43 6.66 9.52
CA VAL A 591 -6.78 7.21 9.63
C VAL A 591 -6.80 8.29 10.71
N SER A 592 -6.98 9.54 10.32
CA SER A 592 -6.98 10.70 11.21
C SER A 592 -8.33 11.42 11.20
N LYS A 593 -8.70 12.02 12.34
CA LYS A 593 -9.85 12.95 12.44
C LYS A 593 -9.52 14.35 11.89
N ILE A 594 -8.23 14.65 11.80
CA ILE A 594 -7.66 15.93 11.33
C ILE A 594 -6.65 15.68 10.19
N PRO A 595 -7.05 14.96 9.11
CA PRO A 595 -6.12 14.51 8.09
C PRO A 595 -5.44 15.66 7.35
N LEU A 596 -6.12 16.80 7.12
CA LEU A 596 -5.52 17.95 6.44
C LEU A 596 -4.39 18.53 7.29
N THR A 597 -4.64 18.75 8.58
CA THR A 597 -3.66 19.26 9.54
C THR A 597 -2.44 18.36 9.66
N VAL A 598 -2.66 17.05 9.84
CA VAL A 598 -1.56 16.08 9.93
C VAL A 598 -0.71 16.10 8.66
N VAL A 599 -1.33 16.11 7.48
CA VAL A 599 -0.61 16.08 6.20
C VAL A 599 0.16 17.37 5.93
N TYR A 600 -0.46 18.55 6.10
CA TYR A 600 0.23 19.82 5.89
C TYR A 600 1.41 20.00 6.84
N LEU A 601 1.24 19.66 8.12
CA LEU A 601 2.31 19.77 9.11
C LEU A 601 3.42 18.77 8.84
N ARG A 602 3.10 17.49 8.62
CA ARG A 602 4.09 16.45 8.33
C ARG A 602 4.89 16.77 7.06
N PHE A 603 4.21 17.22 6.01
CA PHE A 603 4.84 17.64 4.76
C PHE A 603 5.82 18.80 4.98
N ALA A 604 5.37 19.88 5.64
CA ALA A 604 6.17 21.07 5.83
C ALA A 604 7.36 20.87 6.78
N LEU A 605 7.16 20.10 7.86
CA LEU A 605 8.22 19.76 8.82
C LEU A 605 9.26 18.82 8.20
N LYS A 606 8.83 17.86 7.37
CA LYS A 606 9.77 16.97 6.68
C LYS A 606 10.65 17.75 5.71
N ILE A 607 10.06 18.66 4.93
CA ILE A 607 10.80 19.55 4.03
C ILE A 607 11.77 20.44 4.80
N ALA A 608 11.32 21.03 5.92
CA ALA A 608 12.18 21.84 6.77
C ALA A 608 13.38 21.03 7.32
N SER A 609 13.17 19.75 7.66
CA SER A 609 14.28 18.86 8.09
C SER A 609 15.30 18.60 6.99
N PHE A 610 14.87 18.55 5.72
CA PHE A 610 15.78 18.34 4.59
C PHE A 610 16.65 19.58 4.33
N PHE A 611 16.08 20.78 4.51
CA PHE A 611 16.81 22.04 4.34
C PHE A 611 17.66 22.43 5.56
N ASP A 612 17.41 21.86 6.73
CA ASP A 612 18.26 22.02 7.93
C ASP A 612 19.62 21.30 7.77
N ASN A 613 19.67 20.29 6.90
CA ASN A 613 20.88 19.52 6.64
C ASN A 613 21.78 20.18 5.57
N GLU A 614 23.08 20.28 5.84
CA GLU A 614 24.02 21.00 4.96
C GLU A 614 24.36 20.26 3.65
N THR A 615 24.05 18.96 3.54
CA THR A 615 24.38 18.18 2.34
C THR A 615 23.52 18.58 1.14
N GLN A 616 24.14 18.62 -0.04
CA GLN A 616 23.42 18.91 -1.29
C GLN A 616 22.32 17.87 -1.59
N GLU A 617 22.55 16.60 -1.23
CA GLU A 617 21.59 15.52 -1.44
C GLU A 617 20.25 15.78 -0.71
N HIS A 618 20.30 16.12 0.59
CA HIS A 618 19.09 16.44 1.35
C HIS A 618 18.38 17.69 0.80
N ARG A 619 19.12 18.74 0.41
CA ARG A 619 18.51 19.93 -0.20
C ARG A 619 17.79 19.61 -1.52
N SER A 620 18.34 18.70 -2.32
CA SER A 620 17.67 18.21 -3.53
C SER A 620 16.43 17.39 -3.21
N GLN A 621 16.47 16.53 -2.19
CA GLN A 621 15.29 15.78 -1.74
C GLN A 621 14.17 16.70 -1.24
N GLY A 622 14.50 17.73 -0.46
CA GLY A 622 13.54 18.74 0.01
C GLY A 622 12.91 19.53 -1.14
N PHE A 623 13.71 19.92 -2.13
CA PHE A 623 13.24 20.60 -3.34
C PHE A 623 12.28 19.72 -4.16
N GLU A 624 12.66 18.48 -4.46
CA GLU A 624 11.82 17.55 -5.24
C GLU A 624 10.53 17.19 -4.52
N LEU A 625 10.60 16.94 -3.20
CA LEU A 625 9.42 16.69 -2.38
C LEU A 625 8.48 17.88 -2.38
N LEU A 626 8.99 19.11 -2.28
CA LEU A 626 8.14 20.30 -2.34
C LEU A 626 7.47 20.42 -3.71
N LYS A 627 8.24 20.34 -4.78
CA LYS A 627 7.78 20.62 -6.15
C LYS A 627 6.75 19.60 -6.61
N THR A 628 7.05 18.32 -6.47
CA THR A 628 6.18 17.23 -6.93
C THR A 628 5.07 16.94 -5.90
N GLY A 629 5.42 16.96 -4.61
CA GLY A 629 4.48 16.67 -3.53
C GLY A 629 3.38 17.71 -3.39
N SER A 630 3.70 19.01 -3.46
CA SER A 630 2.67 20.06 -3.36
C SER A 630 1.66 19.99 -4.49
N LYS A 631 2.09 19.74 -5.74
CA LYS A 631 1.18 19.56 -6.88
C LYS A 631 0.20 18.42 -6.63
N ARG A 632 0.72 17.22 -6.34
CA ARG A 632 -0.09 16.01 -6.15
C ARG A 632 -1.03 16.14 -4.95
N LEU A 633 -0.52 16.65 -3.82
CA LEU A 633 -1.33 16.88 -2.62
C LEU A 633 -2.42 17.93 -2.86
N HIS A 634 -2.11 19.01 -3.58
CA HIS A 634 -3.11 20.04 -3.88
C HIS A 634 -4.25 19.49 -4.73
N GLU A 635 -3.94 18.71 -5.76
CA GLU A 635 -4.93 18.03 -6.61
C GLU A 635 -5.80 17.06 -5.80
N THR A 636 -5.21 16.24 -4.93
CA THR A 636 -5.95 15.32 -4.05
C THR A 636 -6.82 16.08 -3.05
N ILE A 637 -6.28 17.09 -2.36
CA ILE A 637 -7.01 17.85 -1.34
C ILE A 637 -8.17 18.62 -1.96
N LYS A 638 -7.99 19.24 -3.13
CA LYS A 638 -9.09 19.91 -3.83
C LYS A 638 -10.24 18.95 -4.13
N LYS A 639 -9.94 17.78 -4.71
CA LYS A 639 -10.96 16.74 -4.97
C LYS A 639 -11.72 16.35 -3.70
N LEU A 640 -11.02 16.13 -2.59
CA LEU A 640 -11.64 15.71 -1.32
C LEU A 640 -12.45 16.82 -0.63
N VAL A 641 -12.04 18.07 -0.75
CA VAL A 641 -12.71 19.22 -0.13
C VAL A 641 -13.90 19.69 -0.97
N GLU A 642 -13.78 19.69 -2.30
CA GLU A 642 -14.82 20.14 -3.22
C GLU A 642 -15.92 19.09 -3.43
N ALA A 643 -15.60 17.79 -3.32
CA ALA A 643 -16.55 16.69 -3.47
C ALA A 643 -16.41 15.64 -2.33
N PRO A 644 -16.84 15.94 -1.10
CA PRO A 644 -16.65 15.06 0.06
C PRO A 644 -17.26 13.66 -0.08
N ASP A 645 -18.37 13.55 -0.81
CA ASP A 645 -19.09 12.28 -1.01
C ASP A 645 -18.55 11.44 -2.19
N LEU A 646 -17.61 11.99 -2.98
CA LEU A 646 -17.10 11.35 -4.20
C LEU A 646 -16.55 9.93 -3.92
N LEU A 647 -15.75 9.78 -2.87
CA LEU A 647 -15.18 8.47 -2.53
C LEU A 647 -16.25 7.48 -2.04
N ASN A 648 -17.30 7.97 -1.39
CA ASN A 648 -18.41 7.15 -0.92
C ASN A 648 -19.26 6.64 -2.10
N GLU A 649 -19.61 7.54 -3.01
CA GLU A 649 -20.31 7.20 -4.25
C GLU A 649 -19.50 6.21 -5.09
N GLN A 650 -18.21 6.47 -5.27
CA GLN A 650 -17.29 5.59 -6.00
C GLN A 650 -17.20 4.20 -5.33
N PHE A 651 -17.03 4.13 -4.01
CA PHE A 651 -17.01 2.86 -3.28
C PHE A 651 -18.28 2.03 -3.51
N HIS A 652 -19.46 2.64 -3.38
CA HIS A 652 -20.72 1.95 -3.58
C HIS A 652 -20.95 1.53 -5.05
N LYS A 653 -20.51 2.34 -6.00
CA LYS A 653 -20.54 2.01 -7.43
C LYS A 653 -19.67 0.80 -7.73
N GLU A 654 -18.41 0.81 -7.26
CA GLU A 654 -17.48 -0.29 -7.47
C GLU A 654 -17.92 -1.58 -6.76
N LYS A 655 -18.50 -1.48 -5.56
CA LYS A 655 -19.07 -2.64 -4.85
C LYS A 655 -20.17 -3.33 -5.67
N LYS A 656 -21.01 -2.56 -6.37
CA LYS A 656 -22.02 -3.11 -7.31
C LYS A 656 -21.35 -3.75 -8.53
N GLY A 657 -20.31 -3.12 -9.07
CA GLY A 657 -19.56 -3.67 -10.20
C GLY A 657 -18.86 -5.00 -9.89
N TRP A 658 -18.21 -5.11 -8.73
CA TRP A 658 -17.59 -6.37 -8.31
C TRP A 658 -18.63 -7.45 -8.06
N LYS A 659 -19.78 -7.10 -7.46
CA LYS A 659 -20.91 -8.05 -7.36
C LYS A 659 -21.33 -8.56 -8.75
N LEU A 660 -21.49 -7.65 -9.72
CA LEU A 660 -21.84 -8.02 -11.11
C LEU A 660 -20.80 -8.97 -11.71
N PHE A 661 -19.50 -8.70 -11.52
CA PHE A 661 -18.42 -9.57 -12.00
C PHE A 661 -18.58 -11.01 -11.49
N TYR A 662 -18.81 -11.21 -10.19
CA TYR A 662 -18.97 -12.56 -9.62
C TYR A 662 -20.31 -13.20 -10.00
N ASP A 663 -21.42 -12.43 -10.05
CA ASP A 663 -22.73 -12.94 -10.51
C ASP A 663 -22.65 -13.49 -11.96
N ILE A 664 -21.86 -12.85 -12.83
CA ILE A 664 -21.60 -13.31 -14.19
C ILE A 664 -20.91 -14.69 -14.15
N LEU A 665 -19.83 -14.80 -13.38
CA LEU A 665 -19.05 -16.04 -13.29
C LEU A 665 -19.89 -17.19 -12.71
N ASP A 666 -20.65 -16.95 -11.64
CA ASP A 666 -21.57 -17.92 -11.05
C ASP A 666 -22.59 -18.45 -12.06
N THR A 667 -23.12 -17.54 -12.88
CA THR A 667 -24.11 -17.89 -13.89
C THR A 667 -23.48 -18.66 -15.04
N VAL A 668 -22.30 -18.25 -15.50
CA VAL A 668 -21.55 -18.95 -16.56
C VAL A 668 -21.16 -20.35 -16.12
N GLU A 669 -20.67 -20.54 -14.89
CA GLU A 669 -20.35 -21.85 -14.33
C GLU A 669 -21.56 -22.78 -14.34
N LYS A 670 -22.71 -22.29 -13.86
CA LYS A 670 -23.97 -23.04 -13.89
C LYS A 670 -24.37 -23.44 -15.31
N LYS A 671 -24.16 -22.55 -16.28
CA LYS A 671 -24.50 -22.76 -17.70
C LYS A 671 -23.54 -23.74 -18.38
N LEU A 672 -22.27 -23.72 -18.05
CA LEU A 672 -21.30 -24.73 -18.46
C LEU A 672 -21.71 -26.12 -17.97
N GLY A 673 -22.14 -26.25 -16.70
CA GLY A 673 -22.67 -27.49 -16.16
C GLY A 673 -23.95 -28.01 -16.87
N GLN A 674 -24.65 -27.12 -17.58
CA GLN A 674 -25.83 -27.44 -18.40
C GLN A 674 -25.49 -27.71 -19.88
N ASN A 675 -24.21 -27.70 -20.26
CA ASN A 675 -23.75 -27.75 -21.64
C ASN A 675 -24.36 -26.66 -22.54
N ASP A 676 -24.60 -25.47 -21.98
CA ASP A 676 -25.11 -24.33 -22.73
C ASP A 676 -24.13 -23.91 -23.84
N LYS A 677 -24.61 -23.81 -25.08
CA LYS A 677 -23.77 -23.55 -26.25
C LYS A 677 -23.05 -22.20 -26.16
N PHE A 678 -23.71 -21.18 -25.62
CA PHE A 678 -23.12 -19.84 -25.50
C PHE A 678 -22.03 -19.85 -24.42
N ALA A 679 -22.27 -20.47 -23.26
CA ALA A 679 -21.25 -20.61 -22.22
C ALA A 679 -20.01 -21.37 -22.71
N LEU A 680 -20.20 -22.44 -23.51
CA LEU A 680 -19.09 -23.17 -24.12
C LEU A 680 -18.29 -22.33 -25.13
N ASP A 681 -18.94 -21.39 -25.83
CA ASP A 681 -18.26 -20.44 -26.71
C ASP A 681 -17.45 -19.42 -25.91
N LEU A 682 -18.03 -18.85 -24.84
CA LEU A 682 -17.33 -17.96 -23.91
C LEU A 682 -16.10 -18.64 -23.31
N LYS A 683 -16.20 -19.93 -22.94
CA LYS A 683 -15.06 -20.72 -22.47
C LYS A 683 -13.94 -20.79 -23.51
N LYS A 684 -14.27 -21.05 -24.79
CA LYS A 684 -13.27 -21.09 -25.86
C LYS A 684 -12.59 -19.74 -26.08
N LYS A 685 -13.36 -18.64 -26.01
CA LYS A 685 -12.82 -17.28 -26.07
C LYS A 685 -11.87 -16.99 -24.91
N ALA A 686 -12.27 -17.35 -23.69
CA ALA A 686 -11.44 -17.23 -22.50
C ALA A 686 -10.13 -18.01 -22.61
N GLU A 687 -10.19 -19.27 -23.06
CA GLU A 687 -9.01 -20.09 -23.31
C GLU A 687 -8.10 -19.49 -24.40
N ALA A 688 -8.68 -18.87 -25.45
CA ALA A 688 -7.91 -18.21 -26.50
C ALA A 688 -7.20 -16.95 -25.99
N LEU A 689 -7.90 -16.10 -25.25
CA LEU A 689 -7.34 -14.91 -24.59
C LEU A 689 -6.19 -15.30 -23.66
N VAL A 690 -6.41 -16.27 -22.76
CA VAL A 690 -5.40 -16.74 -21.82
C VAL A 690 -4.19 -17.31 -22.55
N ARG A 691 -4.37 -18.09 -23.62
CA ARG A 691 -3.24 -18.56 -24.45
C ARG A 691 -2.46 -17.39 -25.07
N GLY A 692 -3.13 -16.33 -25.49
CA GLY A 692 -2.50 -15.10 -26.01
C GLY A 692 -1.74 -14.28 -24.97
N CYS A 693 -2.00 -14.53 -23.67
CA CYS A 693 -1.27 -13.91 -22.56
C CYS A 693 -0.04 -14.74 -22.14
N ARG A 694 0.12 -15.97 -22.62
CA ARG A 694 1.20 -16.87 -22.18
C ARG A 694 2.56 -16.42 -22.73
N ILE A 695 3.55 -16.32 -21.84
CA ILE A 695 4.94 -16.06 -22.21
C ILE A 695 5.61 -17.36 -22.65
N ASN A 696 6.32 -17.29 -23.79
CA ASN A 696 7.18 -18.37 -24.26
C ASN A 696 8.64 -18.06 -23.92
N PHE A 697 9.19 -18.78 -22.95
CA PHE A 697 10.61 -18.66 -22.54
C PHE A 697 11.56 -19.36 -23.52
N GLU A 698 11.05 -20.22 -24.41
CA GLU A 698 11.88 -20.91 -25.42
C GLU A 698 12.13 -20.02 -26.64
N VAL A 699 13.41 -19.80 -26.96
CA VAL A 699 13.83 -19.17 -28.23
C VAL A 699 13.66 -20.21 -29.33
N LYS A 700 12.81 -19.92 -30.32
CA LYS A 700 12.70 -20.73 -31.54
C LYS A 700 13.95 -20.65 -32.41
#